data_AF-A0A3M3WLD1-F1
#
_entry.id   AF-A0A3M3WLD1-F1
#
_cell.length_a   1.000
_cell.length_b   1.000
_cell.length_c   1.000
_cell.angle_alpha   90.00
_cell.angle_beta   90.00
_cell.angle_gamma   90.00
#
_symmetry.space_group_name_H-M   'P 1'
#
loop_
_entity.id
_entity.type
_entity.pdbx_description
1 polymer ?
#
loop_
_entity_poly.entity_id
_entity_poly.type
_entity_poly.pdbx_seq_one_letter_code
_entity_poly.pdbx_strand_id
1 'polypeptide(L)'
;MTTFRRLKLTAILLLGLLPYSAMALDEPHTLRLLGHSSLEHPSVELDESDWRWLRERRTLVMGVSAPDYAPFDLSNDNDFEGITADYTWLISLILNVPIEVRRYDTRDEVIEALKLGNVDLVGSANGYEAADKALVLSRSYANDQPVLVTRAGDSHSLSVDLAGKRVAMLYHYMQPDAVQAFYPQAQLLLYGSTHQAIGSVAFGQADVYLGDAISTRYLINKNHLNNVRMADFSALEVNPFGFAFTGDNIRLLKIVNAALAVIPAGQQMEILRRWSAGGSGFLEADRLRLSDSEQRWLEKHPRVKVAALDKFMPLSFFNEQGQFIGLSDEVLSRISLRTGLKFEVVQGSSLPRQVDEVSAGQVEMMAVITPSVERSEKVRFTRPYLSNPYVLVARASDEHLLTLEDMPGKRLAFIGGNSLAVQVARDYPGIVFVAVENPEQAMELVAKGSVDATVVSLISARYMIARHYRDRLRITSTVGTEPARIAFGVNRSQLELYSILEKALLSITPEEMDELTNHWRSEIIIEDSYWISHRNVIIQGFGLAAVLLLVTLGWVLYLRNLIHKRAQAERALSDQMRFMSVLIDGTPHPIYVRDRQGRLMACNNAYLDVFGFKLEDVIGKTVVETDTGNPPQAQSFHADYLSLMERGEPQIHDRVLKVPGGGVLTIYQWMLPYRDSNGNVVGMIAGWVDVSERQRLLGQLQEAKEEADAANRAKTTFLATMSHEIRTPMNAVIGMIELAQKNAEQGRVDQDALEVASMASRSMLELIGDILDIARIETGHLSLTLAPANLHEMLASVARVFEGLARDKGLLLHVALDPMIDRSVLIDPMRFKQVVSNLLGNAIKFTATGQVRLGAQCTPAVASDHLNLRLYVEDTGVGISAEDQQRLFNPFIQGSNNDQSARSGSGLGLVISRNLCEMMGGQLHLSSVLGKGTRVDVTLALELATAAPLSSSAPPVPPAHALSLLVVDDYPANRLLLTRQLSFLGHRIVTAEDGAEGFALWQAGHFDGVITDSNMPVMDGYTLARDIRAQERRLGLVPCLLLGFTANAQPEETERCRQAGMDGCLFKPTGLDDLRVALASRTASAAVEDAEPTFDLSALVMLTGGDGAVLDELLLPLLNSLAEDRLLLPALQQHADFAKLHDLAHRIKGGARMVRAQVLVTGCETLEEACQRRDRDALSAAVEAVGMAVDGLHQSLSLHLHSKHA
;
A
#
# COMPACT_ATOMS: atom_id res chain seq x y z
N MET A 1 -20.28 -51.51 65.10
CA MET A 1 -19.30 -52.00 64.09
C MET A 1 -19.95 -52.18 62.72
N THR A 2 -20.71 -51.18 62.25
CA THR A 2 -21.56 -51.27 61.03
C THR A 2 -21.47 -50.00 60.18
N THR A 3 -20.45 -49.17 60.40
CA THR A 3 -20.17 -47.95 59.63
C THR A 3 -18.88 -48.05 58.81
N PHE A 4 -17.94 -48.95 59.15
CA PHE A 4 -16.64 -49.09 58.46
C PHE A 4 -16.66 -49.98 57.21
N ARG A 5 -17.68 -50.84 57.01
CA ARG A 5 -17.77 -51.74 55.85
C ARG A 5 -18.47 -51.12 54.63
N ARG A 6 -19.30 -50.08 54.81
CA ARG A 6 -19.99 -49.42 53.70
C ARG A 6 -19.09 -48.43 52.94
N LEU A 7 -18.11 -47.81 53.60
CA LEU A 7 -17.16 -46.90 52.93
C LEU A 7 -16.17 -47.62 52.00
N LYS A 8 -15.80 -48.88 52.30
CA LYS A 8 -14.87 -49.64 51.42
C LYS A 8 -15.56 -50.19 50.17
N LEU A 9 -16.87 -50.45 50.20
CA LEU A 9 -17.59 -50.92 49.02
C LEU A 9 -17.89 -49.79 48.03
N THR A 10 -18.17 -48.56 48.52
CA THR A 10 -18.32 -47.39 47.65
C THR A 10 -17.00 -46.94 47.05
N ALA A 11 -15.88 -47.07 47.76
CA ALA A 11 -14.56 -46.75 47.20
C ALA A 11 -14.13 -47.72 46.06
N ILE A 12 -14.50 -49.01 46.14
CA ILE A 12 -14.17 -49.99 45.09
C ILE A 12 -15.09 -49.85 43.87
N LEU A 13 -16.35 -49.44 44.05
CA LEU A 13 -17.25 -49.15 42.92
C LEU A 13 -16.94 -47.83 42.21
N LEU A 14 -16.37 -46.84 42.91
CA LEU A 14 -15.92 -45.57 42.31
C LEU A 14 -14.57 -45.67 41.58
N LEU A 15 -13.73 -46.65 41.92
CA LEU A 15 -12.48 -46.93 41.18
C LEU A 15 -12.70 -47.78 39.92
N GLY A 16 -13.86 -48.43 39.77
CA GLY A 16 -14.24 -49.22 38.58
C GLY A 16 -15.01 -48.43 37.51
N LEU A 17 -15.24 -47.13 37.72
CA LEU A 17 -16.00 -46.24 36.82
C LEU A 17 -15.20 -44.98 36.43
N LEU A 18 -13.87 -45.03 36.52
CA LEU A 18 -13.06 -44.15 35.70
C LEU A 18 -13.12 -44.70 34.28
N PRO A 19 -13.73 -43.99 33.30
CA PRO A 19 -13.45 -44.33 31.93
C PRO A 19 -11.92 -44.23 31.78
N TYR A 20 -11.32 -45.22 31.14
CA TYR A 20 -10.09 -44.95 30.40
C TYR A 20 -10.45 -43.76 29.50
N SER A 21 -10.05 -42.56 29.91
CA SER A 21 -9.85 -41.47 28.96
C SER A 21 -8.71 -41.94 28.08
N ALA A 22 -9.02 -42.78 27.10
CA ALA A 22 -8.31 -42.69 25.84
C ALA A 22 -8.37 -41.20 25.50
N MET A 23 -7.21 -40.54 25.48
CA MET A 23 -7.10 -39.25 24.82
C MET A 23 -7.67 -39.52 23.42
N ALA A 24 -8.88 -39.04 23.16
CA ALA A 24 -9.35 -38.90 21.81
C ALA A 24 -8.42 -37.84 21.23
N LEU A 25 -7.35 -38.30 20.57
CA LEU A 25 -6.59 -37.47 19.65
C LEU A 25 -7.63 -36.94 18.67
N ASP A 26 -7.79 -35.62 18.58
CA ASP A 26 -8.56 -35.02 17.50
C ASP A 26 -8.02 -35.55 16.16
N GLU A 27 -8.90 -35.74 15.18
CA GLU A 27 -8.47 -36.29 13.89
C GLU A 27 -7.41 -35.38 13.27
N PRO A 28 -6.23 -35.92 12.92
CA PRO A 28 -5.15 -35.10 12.38
C PRO A 28 -5.57 -34.51 11.02
N HIS A 29 -5.29 -33.23 10.82
CA HIS A 29 -5.61 -32.55 9.57
C HIS A 29 -4.56 -32.88 8.50
N THR A 30 -5.01 -33.44 7.37
CA THR A 30 -4.13 -33.69 6.22
C THR A 30 -3.84 -32.39 5.47
N LEU A 31 -2.56 -32.11 5.22
CA LEU A 31 -2.09 -30.96 4.45
C LEU A 31 -1.51 -31.40 3.11
N ARG A 32 -1.66 -30.53 2.10
CA ARG A 32 -1.02 -30.70 0.80
C ARG A 32 0.43 -30.20 0.86
N LEU A 33 1.37 -31.08 0.55
CA LEU A 33 2.79 -30.73 0.45
C LEU A 33 3.06 -29.82 -0.76
N LEU A 34 3.62 -28.63 -0.52
CA LEU A 34 4.07 -27.69 -1.54
C LEU A 34 5.59 -27.50 -1.45
N GLY A 35 6.32 -28.18 -2.33
CA GLY A 35 7.75 -27.92 -2.54
C GLY A 35 8.00 -27.00 -3.72
N HIS A 36 8.90 -26.06 -3.55
CA HIS A 36 9.30 -25.07 -4.54
C HIS A 36 10.59 -25.46 -5.27
N SER A 37 11.25 -26.52 -4.82
CA SER A 37 12.55 -26.96 -5.33
C SER A 37 12.40 -28.09 -6.36
N SER A 38 13.27 -28.11 -7.37
CA SER A 38 13.31 -29.16 -8.40
C SER A 38 14.72 -29.76 -8.52
N LEU A 39 14.81 -30.97 -9.08
CA LEU A 39 16.07 -31.66 -9.37
C LEU A 39 16.03 -32.14 -10.83
N GLU A 40 17.05 -31.82 -11.63
CA GLU A 40 17.11 -32.21 -13.04
C GLU A 40 17.29 -33.73 -13.22
N HIS A 41 18.08 -34.37 -12.35
CA HIS A 41 18.38 -35.81 -12.38
C HIS A 41 18.39 -36.43 -10.98
N PRO A 42 17.23 -36.75 -10.39
CA PRO A 42 17.17 -37.37 -9.08
C PRO A 42 17.49 -38.87 -9.18
N SER A 43 18.76 -39.25 -9.05
CA SER A 43 19.15 -40.67 -8.97
C SER A 43 19.82 -40.97 -7.63
N VAL A 44 19.20 -41.85 -6.84
CA VAL A 44 19.76 -42.40 -5.61
C VAL A 44 20.09 -43.89 -5.80
N GLU A 45 21.26 -44.32 -5.30
CA GLU A 45 21.64 -45.72 -5.26
C GLU A 45 21.03 -46.37 -4.00
N LEU A 46 20.04 -47.25 -4.20
CA LEU A 46 19.42 -48.07 -3.15
C LEU A 46 19.43 -49.53 -3.57
N ASP A 47 19.50 -50.43 -2.58
CA ASP A 47 19.41 -51.87 -2.82
C ASP A 47 18.04 -52.25 -3.42
N GLU A 48 18.01 -53.28 -4.27
CA GLU A 48 16.78 -53.81 -4.89
C GLU A 48 15.71 -54.21 -3.86
N SER A 49 16.11 -54.62 -2.64
CA SER A 49 15.17 -54.91 -1.56
C SER A 49 14.47 -53.66 -1.03
N ASP A 50 15.17 -52.52 -0.99
CA ASP A 50 14.64 -51.26 -0.49
C ASP A 50 13.73 -50.60 -1.54
N TRP A 51 14.09 -50.68 -2.83
CA TRP A 51 13.20 -50.29 -3.94
C TRP A 51 11.91 -51.10 -3.99
N ARG A 52 11.96 -52.41 -3.68
CA ARG A 52 10.75 -53.23 -3.56
C ARG A 52 9.90 -52.80 -2.37
N TRP A 53 10.52 -52.59 -1.21
CA TRP A 53 9.83 -52.14 -0.01
C TRP A 53 9.11 -50.78 -0.19
N LEU A 54 9.75 -49.82 -0.85
CA LEU A 54 9.14 -48.52 -1.18
C LEU A 54 7.92 -48.66 -2.11
N ARG A 55 8.04 -49.49 -3.15
CA ARG A 55 6.93 -49.76 -4.10
C ARG A 55 5.73 -50.44 -3.42
N GLU A 56 5.98 -51.29 -2.42
CA GLU A 56 4.92 -51.92 -1.61
C GLU A 56 4.22 -50.91 -0.68
N ARG A 57 4.98 -49.98 -0.08
CA ARG A 57 4.46 -48.95 0.84
C ARG A 57 3.54 -47.94 0.16
N ARG A 58 3.76 -47.61 -1.12
CA ARG A 58 3.00 -46.68 -1.98
C ARG A 58 2.95 -45.21 -1.55
N THR A 59 2.85 -44.92 -0.27
CA THR A 59 2.81 -43.57 0.31
C THR A 59 3.57 -43.58 1.63
N LEU A 60 4.30 -42.51 1.92
CA LEU A 60 4.87 -42.26 3.24
C LEU A 60 4.06 -41.17 3.94
N VAL A 61 3.92 -41.26 5.26
CA VAL A 61 3.19 -40.25 6.05
C VAL A 61 4.19 -39.48 6.91
N MET A 62 4.24 -38.16 6.73
CA MET A 62 5.03 -37.26 7.57
C MET A 62 4.14 -36.53 8.57
N GLY A 63 4.52 -36.57 9.84
CA GLY A 63 3.89 -35.79 10.91
C GLY A 63 4.52 -34.40 11.07
N VAL A 64 3.67 -33.39 11.25
CA VAL A 64 4.02 -32.02 11.67
C VAL A 64 3.10 -31.57 12.80
N SER A 65 3.47 -30.52 13.53
CA SER A 65 2.71 -30.04 14.70
C SER A 65 2.38 -28.56 14.60
N ALA A 66 1.23 -28.16 15.15
CA ALA A 66 0.97 -26.78 15.54
C ALA A 66 1.59 -26.47 16.92
N PRO A 67 1.86 -25.20 17.25
CA PRO A 67 2.04 -24.08 16.35
C PRO A 67 3.23 -24.30 15.40
N ASP A 68 3.17 -23.65 14.24
CA ASP A 68 4.15 -23.84 13.17
C ASP A 68 5.56 -23.40 13.56
N TYR A 69 6.55 -24.21 13.19
CA TYR A 69 7.98 -23.90 13.35
C TYR A 69 8.51 -23.12 12.15
N ALA A 70 8.06 -21.86 11.99
CA ALA A 70 8.50 -21.03 10.87
C ALA A 70 10.02 -20.74 10.88
N PRO A 71 10.75 -20.78 9.75
CA PRO A 71 10.30 -21.07 8.38
C PRO A 71 10.44 -22.55 7.98
N PHE A 72 10.68 -23.47 8.91
CA PHE A 72 10.76 -24.89 8.61
C PHE A 72 9.41 -25.48 8.23
N ASP A 73 8.43 -25.22 9.10
CA ASP A 73 7.05 -25.63 8.96
C ASP A 73 6.21 -24.37 8.86
N LEU A 74 5.46 -24.25 7.77
CA LEU A 74 4.48 -23.19 7.54
C LEU A 74 3.23 -23.85 6.98
N SER A 75 2.10 -23.64 7.65
CA SER A 75 0.81 -24.18 7.23
C SER A 75 -0.17 -23.04 7.00
N ASN A 76 -0.75 -23.02 5.80
CA ASN A 76 -1.96 -22.27 5.49
C ASN A 76 -3.16 -23.24 5.51
N ASP A 77 -4.39 -22.76 5.37
CA ASP A 77 -5.63 -23.54 5.61
C ASP A 77 -5.65 -24.98 5.03
N ASN A 78 -4.94 -25.27 3.92
CA ASN A 78 -4.79 -26.64 3.39
C ASN A 78 -3.36 -27.00 2.92
N ASP A 79 -2.41 -26.08 2.94
CA ASP A 79 -1.12 -26.25 2.28
C ASP A 79 0.03 -26.22 3.31
N PHE A 80 1.04 -27.06 3.09
CA PHE A 80 2.26 -27.15 3.89
C PHE A 80 3.48 -26.74 3.07
N GLU A 81 4.13 -25.67 3.51
CA GLU A 81 5.32 -25.06 2.89
C GLU A 81 6.43 -24.83 3.95
N GLY A 82 7.58 -24.34 3.51
CA GLY A 82 8.75 -24.10 4.36
C GLY A 82 9.97 -24.94 3.97
N ILE A 83 11.05 -24.83 4.76
CA ILE A 83 12.30 -25.56 4.53
C ILE A 83 12.07 -27.07 4.62
N THR A 84 11.33 -27.54 5.62
CA THR A 84 11.03 -28.95 5.80
C THR A 84 10.15 -29.46 4.66
N ALA A 85 9.18 -28.67 4.20
CA ALA A 85 8.36 -29.00 3.03
C ALA A 85 9.21 -29.14 1.75
N ASP A 86 10.16 -28.24 1.51
CA ASP A 86 11.07 -28.30 0.36
C ASP A 86 11.92 -29.59 0.38
N TYR A 87 12.50 -29.96 1.53
CA TYR A 87 13.26 -31.20 1.65
C TYR A 87 12.37 -32.44 1.51
N THR A 88 11.18 -32.45 2.10
CA THR A 88 10.22 -33.54 1.95
C THR A 88 9.78 -33.71 0.50
N TRP A 89 9.59 -32.62 -0.22
CA TRP A 89 9.28 -32.64 -1.65
C TRP A 89 10.43 -33.24 -2.47
N LEU A 90 11.67 -32.81 -2.22
CA LEU A 90 12.84 -33.39 -2.89
C LEU A 90 12.99 -34.88 -2.58
N ILE A 91 12.75 -35.31 -1.34
CA ILE A 91 12.76 -36.74 -0.98
C ILE A 91 11.66 -37.50 -1.74
N SER A 92 10.47 -36.92 -1.86
CA SER A 92 9.37 -37.52 -2.64
C SER A 92 9.75 -37.71 -4.11
N LEU A 93 10.41 -36.72 -4.72
CA LEU A 93 10.92 -36.80 -6.09
C LEU A 93 12.04 -37.84 -6.25
N ILE A 94 13.01 -37.86 -5.33
CA ILE A 94 14.17 -38.79 -5.38
C ILE A 94 13.75 -40.23 -5.19
N LEU A 95 12.83 -40.49 -4.25
CA LEU A 95 12.37 -41.85 -3.95
C LEU A 95 11.21 -42.28 -4.86
N ASN A 96 10.63 -41.36 -5.64
CA ASN A 96 9.43 -41.59 -6.45
C ASN A 96 8.28 -42.20 -5.63
N VAL A 97 8.08 -41.70 -4.41
CA VAL A 97 7.00 -42.08 -3.50
C VAL A 97 6.33 -40.82 -2.98
N PRO A 98 4.99 -40.67 -3.12
CA PRO A 98 4.27 -39.53 -2.56
C PRO A 98 4.37 -39.50 -1.04
N ILE A 99 4.47 -38.31 -0.47
CA ILE A 99 4.49 -38.08 0.97
C ILE A 99 3.25 -37.28 1.37
N GLU A 100 2.41 -37.85 2.22
CA GLU A 100 1.25 -37.21 2.83
C GLU A 100 1.69 -36.50 4.12
N VAL A 101 1.21 -35.27 4.34
CA VAL A 101 1.52 -34.51 5.56
C VAL A 101 0.32 -34.51 6.49
N ARG A 102 0.52 -34.88 7.76
CA ARG A 102 -0.51 -34.85 8.80
C ARG A 102 -0.11 -33.90 9.91
N ARG A 103 -1.00 -32.96 10.22
CA ARG A 103 -0.81 -31.96 11.28
C ARG A 103 -1.49 -32.42 12.56
N TYR A 104 -0.77 -32.30 13.67
CA TYR A 104 -1.22 -32.55 15.04
C TYR A 104 -1.20 -31.24 15.84
N ASP A 105 -1.90 -31.16 16.98
CA ASP A 105 -2.05 -29.91 17.73
C ASP A 105 -0.82 -29.54 18.55
N THR A 106 -0.03 -30.55 18.94
CA THR A 106 1.20 -30.35 19.73
C THR A 106 2.34 -31.23 19.24
N ARG A 107 3.57 -30.86 19.61
CA ARG A 107 4.77 -31.63 19.25
C ARG A 107 4.81 -32.99 19.93
N ASP A 108 4.34 -33.07 21.17
CA ASP A 108 4.31 -34.34 21.91
C ASP A 108 3.32 -35.33 21.28
N GLU A 109 2.17 -34.86 20.77
CA GLU A 109 1.21 -35.70 20.05
C GLU A 109 1.78 -36.31 18.77
N VAL A 110 2.53 -35.53 17.98
CA VAL A 110 3.13 -36.08 16.74
C VAL A 110 4.25 -37.08 17.04
N ILE A 111 4.99 -36.89 18.14
CA ILE A 111 5.99 -37.85 18.61
C ILE A 111 5.33 -39.15 19.06
N GLU A 112 4.22 -39.08 19.80
CA GLU A 112 3.46 -40.29 20.19
C GLU A 112 2.82 -40.96 18.96
N ALA A 113 2.32 -40.20 18.00
CA ALA A 113 1.83 -40.73 16.73
C ALA A 113 2.94 -41.47 15.94
N LEU A 114 4.17 -40.97 15.98
CA LEU A 114 5.35 -41.63 15.38
C LEU A 114 5.65 -42.95 16.10
N LYS A 115 5.66 -42.97 17.43
CA LYS A 115 5.89 -44.19 18.24
C LYS A 115 4.81 -45.26 18.05
N LEU A 116 3.57 -44.83 17.83
CA LEU A 116 2.44 -45.73 17.52
C LEU A 116 2.43 -46.21 16.07
N GLY A 117 3.25 -45.63 15.19
CA GLY A 117 3.28 -45.95 13.76
C GLY A 117 2.14 -45.33 12.94
N ASN A 118 1.49 -44.28 13.45
CA ASN A 118 0.46 -43.52 12.74
C ASN A 118 1.05 -42.56 11.69
N VAL A 119 2.31 -42.17 11.89
CA VAL A 119 3.16 -41.46 10.93
C VAL A 119 4.48 -42.22 10.78
N ASP A 120 5.10 -42.15 9.60
CA ASP A 120 6.34 -42.87 9.29
C ASP A 120 7.59 -42.06 9.68
N LEU A 121 7.50 -40.73 9.65
CA LEU A 121 8.57 -39.79 10.01
C LEU A 121 7.99 -38.47 10.54
N VAL A 122 8.79 -37.72 11.31
CA VAL A 122 8.43 -36.39 11.80
C VAL A 122 9.43 -35.36 11.28
N GLY A 123 8.91 -34.26 10.71
CA GLY A 123 9.70 -33.16 10.17
C GLY A 123 10.21 -32.19 11.25
N SER A 124 11.18 -31.34 10.89
CA SER A 124 11.74 -30.29 11.77
C SER A 124 12.25 -30.81 13.11
N ALA A 125 12.73 -32.06 13.14
CA ALA A 125 13.24 -32.67 14.35
C ALA A 125 14.62 -32.13 14.68
N ASN A 126 14.85 -31.83 15.96
CA ASN A 126 16.04 -31.15 16.47
C ASN A 126 16.51 -31.80 17.79
N GLY A 127 17.22 -31.04 18.62
CA GLY A 127 17.70 -31.51 19.92
C GLY A 127 16.61 -32.00 20.88
N TYR A 128 15.36 -31.57 20.70
CA TYR A 128 14.22 -32.03 21.49
C TYR A 128 13.93 -33.51 21.25
N GLU A 129 13.76 -33.94 20.00
CA GLU A 129 13.53 -35.35 19.65
C GLU A 129 14.78 -36.21 19.85
N ALA A 130 15.98 -35.65 19.59
CA ALA A 130 17.24 -36.36 19.76
C ALA A 130 17.47 -36.88 21.20
N ALA A 131 16.85 -36.24 22.19
CA ALA A 131 16.95 -36.64 23.58
C ALA A 131 16.07 -37.86 23.93
N ASP A 132 15.05 -38.16 23.12
CA ASP A 132 14.23 -39.36 23.32
C ASP A 132 14.98 -40.60 22.78
N LYS A 133 15.30 -41.54 23.68
CA LYS A 133 16.04 -42.76 23.36
C LYS A 133 15.29 -43.70 22.41
N ALA A 134 13.98 -43.54 22.26
CA ALA A 134 13.17 -44.32 21.32
C ALA A 134 13.26 -43.81 19.89
N LEU A 135 13.80 -42.60 19.68
CA LEU A 135 13.86 -41.94 18.38
C LEU A 135 15.30 -41.87 17.86
N VAL A 136 15.44 -41.80 16.53
CA VAL A 136 16.69 -41.62 15.82
C VAL A 136 16.50 -40.59 14.72
N LEU A 137 17.43 -39.65 14.60
CA LEU A 137 17.38 -38.60 13.59
C LEU A 137 18.10 -38.99 12.28
N SER A 138 17.62 -38.46 11.17
CA SER A 138 18.32 -38.50 9.87
C SER A 138 19.62 -37.71 9.88
N ARG A 139 20.35 -37.79 8.77
CA ARG A 139 21.32 -36.77 8.38
C ARG A 139 20.64 -35.40 8.41
N SER A 140 21.39 -34.40 8.84
CA SER A 140 20.90 -33.03 8.87
C SER A 140 20.61 -32.52 7.46
N TYR A 141 19.49 -31.81 7.30
CA TYR A 141 19.20 -31.01 6.11
C TYR A 141 19.34 -29.50 6.37
N ALA A 142 19.42 -29.09 7.64
CA ALA A 142 19.77 -27.72 8.02
C ALA A 142 20.51 -27.75 9.37
N ASN A 143 21.67 -27.12 9.43
CA ASN A 143 22.43 -27.02 10.68
C ASN A 143 21.99 -25.77 11.45
N ASP A 144 21.66 -25.95 12.72
CA ASP A 144 21.37 -24.83 13.61
C ASP A 144 22.64 -24.28 14.27
N GLN A 145 22.64 -23.00 14.60
CA GLN A 145 23.50 -22.44 15.63
C GLN A 145 22.65 -21.74 16.69
N PRO A 146 22.66 -22.20 17.96
CA PRO A 146 21.88 -21.57 19.02
C PRO A 146 22.26 -20.10 19.22
N VAL A 147 21.27 -19.19 19.10
CA VAL A 147 21.44 -17.75 19.22
C VAL A 147 20.77 -17.19 20.46
N LEU A 148 21.35 -16.11 20.98
CA LEU A 148 20.81 -15.29 22.04
C LEU A 148 20.33 -13.96 21.46
N VAL A 149 19.04 -13.65 21.67
CA VAL A 149 18.40 -12.41 21.21
C VAL A 149 18.09 -11.52 22.41
N THR A 150 18.41 -10.23 22.30
CA THR A 150 18.10 -9.21 23.31
C THR A 150 17.39 -8.01 22.66
N ARG A 151 16.92 -7.07 23.47
CA ARG A 151 16.42 -5.79 22.95
C ARG A 151 17.55 -4.96 22.33
N ALA A 152 17.23 -4.17 21.32
CA ALA A 152 18.17 -3.36 20.52
C ALA A 152 18.88 -2.24 21.29
N GLY A 153 18.51 -1.96 22.55
CA GLY A 153 19.18 -1.01 23.45
C GLY A 153 19.87 -1.65 24.66
N ASP A 154 19.75 -2.97 24.85
CA ASP A 154 20.46 -3.65 25.93
C ASP A 154 21.91 -3.86 25.50
N SER A 155 22.78 -2.94 25.92
CA SER A 155 24.23 -2.88 25.62
C SER A 155 25.10 -3.66 26.61
N HIS A 156 24.49 -4.34 27.58
CA HIS A 156 25.23 -5.17 28.52
C HIS A 156 25.66 -6.45 27.81
N SER A 157 26.98 -6.70 27.74
CA SER A 157 27.50 -8.00 27.33
C SER A 157 26.82 -9.07 28.18
N LEU A 158 26.07 -9.98 27.55
CA LEU A 158 25.48 -11.11 28.23
C LEU A 158 26.58 -11.87 28.97
N SER A 159 26.36 -12.17 30.26
CA SER A 159 27.28 -13.05 30.96
C SER A 159 27.19 -14.44 30.33
N VAL A 160 28.33 -15.14 30.28
CA VAL A 160 28.41 -16.48 29.68
C VAL A 160 27.43 -17.46 30.35
N ASP A 161 27.04 -17.21 31.60
CA ASP A 161 26.14 -18.05 32.40
C ASP A 161 24.69 -17.57 32.45
N LEU A 162 24.36 -16.42 31.85
CA LEU A 162 23.05 -15.78 31.88
C LEU A 162 22.45 -15.63 33.30
N ALA A 163 23.29 -15.49 34.33
CA ALA A 163 22.84 -15.46 35.71
C ALA A 163 21.80 -14.36 36.00
N GLY A 164 20.68 -14.77 36.62
CA GLY A 164 19.58 -13.89 37.00
C GLY A 164 18.72 -13.38 35.83
N LYS A 165 18.94 -13.87 34.61
CA LYS A 165 18.15 -13.47 33.43
C LYS A 165 16.95 -14.39 33.21
N ARG A 166 15.85 -13.81 32.72
CA ARG A 166 14.70 -14.53 32.21
C ARG A 166 14.95 -14.91 30.75
N VAL A 167 15.15 -16.20 30.49
CA VAL A 167 15.48 -16.75 29.17
C VAL A 167 14.22 -17.36 28.55
N ALA A 168 13.68 -16.71 27.53
CA ALA A 168 12.57 -17.22 26.73
C ALA A 168 13.06 -18.27 25.74
N MET A 169 12.35 -19.39 25.62
CA MET A 169 12.68 -20.46 24.68
C MET A 169 11.40 -21.13 24.16
N LEU A 170 11.41 -21.59 22.91
CA LEU A 170 10.37 -22.48 22.40
C LEU A 170 10.44 -23.83 23.14
N TYR A 171 9.30 -24.36 23.59
CA TYR A 171 9.31 -25.55 24.46
C TYR A 171 9.93 -26.80 23.78
N HIS A 172 9.77 -26.93 22.47
CA HIS A 172 10.30 -28.04 21.67
C HIS A 172 11.54 -27.66 20.83
N TYR A 173 12.37 -26.73 21.31
CA TYR A 173 13.65 -26.43 20.69
C TYR A 173 14.79 -27.30 21.24
N MET A 174 14.91 -27.35 22.58
CA MET A 174 15.85 -28.21 23.30
C MET A 174 15.18 -28.71 24.58
N GLN A 175 15.69 -29.80 25.15
CA GLN A 175 15.19 -30.32 26.42
C GLN A 175 15.36 -29.28 27.54
N PRO A 176 14.28 -28.85 28.22
CA PRO A 176 14.34 -27.84 29.27
C PRO A 176 15.35 -28.18 30.38
N ASP A 177 15.44 -29.45 30.78
CA ASP A 177 16.36 -29.92 31.81
C ASP A 177 17.84 -29.75 31.40
N ALA A 178 18.16 -29.96 30.13
CA ALA A 178 19.53 -29.80 29.61
C ALA A 178 19.92 -28.32 29.57
N VAL A 179 19.01 -27.44 29.13
CA VAL A 179 19.22 -25.99 29.10
C VAL A 179 19.35 -25.43 30.52
N GLN A 180 18.50 -25.87 31.45
CA GLN A 180 18.57 -25.45 32.85
C GLN A 180 19.84 -25.97 33.55
N ALA A 181 20.34 -27.16 33.20
CA ALA A 181 21.61 -27.66 33.69
C ALA A 181 22.81 -26.84 33.19
N PHE A 182 22.76 -26.35 31.95
CA PHE A 182 23.79 -25.50 31.36
C PHE A 182 23.76 -24.06 31.89
N TYR A 183 22.56 -23.50 32.08
CA TYR A 183 22.33 -22.16 32.64
C TYR A 183 21.62 -22.23 34.01
N PRO A 184 22.28 -22.73 35.07
CA PRO A 184 21.63 -23.04 36.35
C PRO A 184 21.12 -21.81 37.10
N GLN A 185 21.65 -20.62 36.81
CA GLN A 185 21.27 -19.36 37.44
C GLN A 185 20.27 -18.55 36.60
N ALA A 186 19.89 -19.04 35.41
CA ALA A 186 18.89 -18.40 34.56
C ALA A 186 17.48 -18.94 34.89
N GLN A 187 16.46 -18.10 34.69
CA GLN A 187 15.06 -18.49 34.78
C GLN A 187 14.54 -18.80 33.38
N LEU A 188 14.33 -20.08 33.07
CA LEU A 188 13.79 -20.53 31.79
C LEU A 188 12.28 -20.29 31.70
N LEU A 189 11.83 -19.63 30.63
CA LEU A 189 10.43 -19.36 30.30
C LEU A 189 10.10 -20.04 28.97
N LEU A 190 9.22 -21.05 29.01
CA LEU A 190 8.83 -21.82 27.83
C LEU A 190 7.60 -21.21 27.17
N TYR A 191 7.63 -21.11 25.84
CA TYR A 191 6.54 -20.57 25.02
C TYR A 191 6.09 -21.60 23.98
N GLY A 192 4.81 -21.51 23.60
CA GLY A 192 4.20 -22.38 22.60
C GLY A 192 4.66 -22.11 21.16
N SER A 193 5.17 -20.90 20.87
CA SER A 193 5.69 -20.55 19.55
C SER A 193 6.90 -19.62 19.61
N THR A 194 7.75 -19.72 18.60
CA THR A 194 8.96 -18.89 18.44
C THR A 194 8.60 -17.39 18.38
N HIS A 195 7.47 -17.05 17.75
CA HIS A 195 6.97 -15.69 17.69
C HIS A 195 6.61 -15.12 19.07
N GLN A 196 5.91 -15.89 19.91
CA GLN A 196 5.61 -15.46 21.28
C GLN A 196 6.88 -15.32 22.13
N ALA A 197 7.84 -16.25 21.96
CA ALA A 197 9.10 -16.24 22.69
C ALA A 197 9.93 -14.98 22.38
N ILE A 198 10.14 -14.65 21.10
CA ILE A 198 10.86 -13.43 20.68
C ILE A 198 10.07 -12.17 21.09
N GLY A 199 8.75 -12.18 20.92
CA GLY A 199 7.88 -11.08 21.35
C GLY A 199 8.00 -10.77 22.84
N SER A 200 8.14 -11.79 23.69
CA SER A 200 8.32 -11.59 25.13
C SER A 200 9.57 -10.77 25.46
N VAL A 201 10.65 -10.91 24.70
CA VAL A 201 11.88 -10.11 24.85
C VAL A 201 11.65 -8.70 24.34
N ALA A 202 11.03 -8.57 23.16
CA ALA A 202 10.71 -7.30 22.52
C ALA A 202 9.88 -6.38 23.45
N PHE A 203 8.93 -6.95 24.20
CA PHE A 203 8.02 -6.22 25.09
C PHE A 203 8.41 -6.26 26.59
N GLY A 204 9.61 -6.71 26.95
CA GLY A 204 10.12 -6.60 28.33
C GLY A 204 9.71 -7.72 29.31
N GLN A 205 8.99 -8.73 28.84
CA GLN A 205 8.55 -9.88 29.65
C GLN A 205 9.66 -10.91 29.89
N ALA A 206 10.61 -11.01 28.96
CA ALA A 206 11.85 -11.75 29.10
C ALA A 206 13.05 -10.85 28.83
N ASP A 207 14.24 -11.28 29.24
CA ASP A 207 15.47 -10.51 29.09
C ASP A 207 16.28 -11.00 27.88
N VAL A 208 16.25 -12.31 27.63
CA VAL A 208 16.99 -12.97 26.55
C VAL A 208 16.08 -14.01 25.92
N TYR A 209 16.16 -14.20 24.61
CA TYR A 209 15.56 -15.34 23.92
C TYR A 209 16.65 -16.28 23.43
N LEU A 210 16.47 -17.57 23.66
CA LEU A 210 17.33 -18.66 23.18
C LEU A 210 16.57 -19.45 22.12
N GLY A 211 17.14 -19.55 20.92
CA GLY A 211 16.54 -20.27 19.80
C GLY A 211 17.51 -20.53 18.67
N ASP A 212 17.00 -21.08 17.57
CA ASP A 212 17.80 -21.39 16.38
C ASP A 212 18.04 -20.14 15.51
N ALA A 213 19.19 -20.08 14.83
CA ALA A 213 19.57 -18.91 14.03
C ALA A 213 18.63 -18.68 12.82
N ILE A 214 18.10 -19.76 12.24
CA ILE A 214 17.32 -19.75 11.00
C ILE A 214 15.95 -19.09 11.24
N SER A 215 15.18 -19.64 12.18
CA SER A 215 13.86 -19.15 12.58
C SER A 215 13.92 -17.79 13.24
N THR A 216 14.96 -17.54 14.07
CA THR A 216 15.16 -16.22 14.67
C THR A 216 15.31 -15.15 13.60
N ARG A 217 16.18 -15.38 12.61
CA ARG A 217 16.41 -14.42 11.53
C ARG A 217 15.14 -14.19 10.71
N TYR A 218 14.48 -15.27 10.32
CA TYR A 218 13.23 -15.21 9.56
C TYR A 218 12.19 -14.35 10.27
N LEU A 219 11.98 -14.58 11.57
CA LEU A 219 10.94 -13.88 12.33
C LEU A 219 11.27 -12.43 12.64
N ILE A 220 12.54 -12.09 12.93
CA ILE A 220 12.96 -10.70 13.15
C ILE A 220 12.77 -9.89 11.86
N ASN A 221 13.19 -10.43 10.73
CA ASN A 221 13.11 -9.75 9.44
C ASN A 221 11.66 -9.68 8.91
N LYS A 222 10.91 -10.79 8.95
CA LYS A 222 9.52 -10.85 8.45
C LYS A 222 8.55 -9.97 9.24
N ASN A 223 8.71 -9.88 10.56
CA ASN A 223 7.76 -9.14 11.42
C ASN A 223 8.22 -7.71 11.75
N HIS A 224 9.30 -7.22 11.14
CA HIS A 224 9.86 -5.88 11.38
C HIS A 224 10.04 -5.52 12.87
N LEU A 225 10.48 -6.49 13.68
CA LEU A 225 10.74 -6.27 15.11
C LEU A 225 12.06 -5.51 15.28
N ASN A 226 12.04 -4.20 14.99
CA ASN A 226 13.22 -3.31 15.04
C ASN A 226 13.79 -3.11 16.45
N ASN A 227 13.08 -3.58 17.48
CA ASN A 227 13.46 -3.44 18.88
C ASN A 227 14.20 -4.65 19.45
N VAL A 228 14.47 -5.70 18.67
CA VAL A 228 15.28 -6.87 19.08
C VAL A 228 16.42 -7.14 18.11
N ARG A 229 17.50 -7.72 18.61
CA ARG A 229 18.69 -8.10 17.82
C ARG A 229 19.30 -9.39 18.32
N MET A 230 19.90 -10.16 17.42
CA MET A 230 20.80 -11.26 17.81
C MET A 230 22.06 -10.67 18.42
N ALA A 231 22.27 -10.93 19.71
CA ALA A 231 23.34 -10.36 20.51
C ALA A 231 24.58 -11.27 20.55
N ASP A 232 24.38 -12.60 20.59
CA ASP A 232 25.46 -13.56 20.68
C ASP A 232 25.06 -14.97 20.22
N PHE A 233 26.04 -15.87 20.10
CA PHE A 233 25.79 -17.31 20.02
C PHE A 233 25.89 -17.93 21.40
N SER A 234 24.99 -18.85 21.69
CA SER A 234 25.07 -19.67 22.90
C SER A 234 26.19 -20.71 22.73
N ALA A 235 26.87 -21.04 23.83
CA ALA A 235 27.89 -22.07 23.87
C ALA A 235 27.31 -23.51 23.98
N LEU A 236 25.99 -23.64 23.93
CA LEU A 236 25.30 -24.92 23.84
C LEU A 236 25.70 -25.66 22.55
N GLU A 237 25.65 -26.99 22.59
CA GLU A 237 25.94 -27.82 21.42
C GLU A 237 24.99 -27.51 20.26
N VAL A 238 25.55 -27.52 19.05
CA VAL A 238 24.81 -27.34 17.80
C VAL A 238 23.94 -28.56 17.56
N ASN A 239 22.63 -28.36 17.49
CA ASN A 239 21.67 -29.41 17.21
C ASN A 239 21.13 -29.28 15.78
N PRO A 240 21.54 -30.14 14.84
CA PRO A 240 21.04 -30.07 13.48
C PRO A 240 19.54 -30.40 13.38
N PHE A 241 18.88 -29.78 12.40
CA PHE A 241 17.54 -30.17 11.98
C PHE A 241 17.59 -31.35 11.00
N GLY A 242 16.71 -32.31 11.22
CA GLY A 242 16.54 -33.52 10.43
C GLY A 242 15.12 -34.07 10.53
N PHE A 243 14.93 -35.30 10.06
CA PHE A 243 13.70 -36.07 10.24
C PHE A 243 13.87 -37.07 11.39
N ALA A 244 12.86 -37.21 12.23
CA ALA A 244 12.85 -38.22 13.29
C ALA A 244 12.15 -39.50 12.86
N PHE A 245 12.71 -40.64 13.26
CA PHE A 245 12.20 -41.98 13.06
C PHE A 245 12.18 -42.72 14.39
N THR A 246 11.35 -43.75 14.50
CA THR A 246 11.46 -44.72 15.59
C THR A 246 12.72 -45.58 15.43
N GLY A 247 13.35 -45.97 16.54
CA GLY A 247 14.60 -46.74 16.53
C GLY A 247 14.50 -48.14 15.91
N ASP A 248 13.29 -48.65 15.69
CA ASP A 248 13.01 -49.91 14.98
C ASP A 248 12.87 -49.73 13.45
N ASN A 249 12.63 -48.51 12.95
CA ASN A 249 12.48 -48.23 11.52
C ASN A 249 13.80 -47.83 10.83
N ILE A 250 14.85 -48.61 11.09
CA ILE A 250 16.22 -48.37 10.56
C ILE A 250 16.25 -48.41 9.02
N ARG A 251 15.36 -49.19 8.38
CA ARG A 251 15.28 -49.27 6.92
C ARG A 251 14.89 -47.92 6.31
N LEU A 252 13.80 -47.30 6.77
CA LEU A 252 13.35 -46.02 6.23
C LEU A 252 14.38 -44.91 6.50
N LEU A 253 14.98 -44.91 7.69
CA LEU A 253 16.08 -44.00 8.04
C LEU A 253 17.24 -44.08 7.03
N LYS A 254 17.66 -45.30 6.65
CA LYS A 254 18.73 -45.50 5.65
C LYS A 254 18.34 -44.95 4.28
N ILE A 255 17.11 -45.21 3.85
CA ILE A 255 16.57 -44.75 2.56
C ILE A 255 16.53 -43.22 2.51
N VAL A 256 15.98 -42.57 3.54
CA VAL A 256 15.89 -41.10 3.60
C VAL A 256 17.27 -40.47 3.68
N ASN A 257 18.21 -41.07 4.43
CA ASN A 257 19.59 -40.60 4.48
C ASN A 257 20.32 -40.69 3.14
N ALA A 258 20.03 -41.71 2.33
CA ALA A 258 20.55 -41.83 0.97
C ALA A 258 19.95 -40.74 0.05
N ALA A 259 18.65 -40.46 0.16
CA ALA A 259 18.03 -39.37 -0.59
C ALA A 259 18.61 -38.00 -0.22
N LEU A 260 18.74 -37.69 1.08
CA LEU A 260 19.35 -36.44 1.56
C LEU A 260 20.81 -36.28 1.11
N ALA A 261 21.55 -37.38 0.97
CA ALA A 261 22.95 -37.37 0.54
C ALA A 261 23.16 -36.87 -0.90
N VAL A 262 22.16 -37.06 -1.76
CA VAL A 262 22.22 -36.76 -3.20
C VAL A 262 21.88 -35.30 -3.49
N ILE A 263 21.19 -34.62 -2.56
CA ILE A 263 20.78 -33.21 -2.74
C ILE A 263 22.04 -32.32 -2.83
N PRO A 264 22.29 -31.64 -3.97
CA PRO A 264 23.49 -30.81 -4.14
C PRO A 264 23.51 -29.62 -3.17
N ALA A 265 24.71 -29.22 -2.73
CA ALA A 265 24.89 -28.05 -1.85
C ALA A 265 24.29 -26.76 -2.42
N GLY A 266 24.32 -26.59 -3.75
CA GLY A 266 23.66 -25.47 -4.43
C GLY A 266 22.15 -25.42 -4.20
N GLN A 267 21.48 -26.59 -4.20
CA GLN A 267 20.05 -26.67 -3.92
C GLN A 267 19.73 -26.40 -2.45
N GLN A 268 20.58 -26.89 -1.55
CA GLN A 268 20.45 -26.62 -0.10
C GLN A 268 20.56 -25.12 0.18
N MET A 269 21.54 -24.46 -0.45
CA MET A 269 21.73 -23.01 -0.35
C MET A 269 20.55 -22.24 -0.96
N GLU A 270 19.97 -22.71 -2.06
CA GLU A 270 18.81 -22.07 -2.68
C GLU A 270 17.57 -22.13 -1.77
N ILE A 271 17.31 -23.29 -1.16
CA ILE A 271 16.22 -23.47 -0.19
C ILE A 271 16.42 -22.50 0.98
N LEU A 272 17.62 -22.49 1.58
CA LEU A 272 17.92 -21.58 2.68
C LEU A 272 17.79 -20.11 2.26
N ARG A 273 18.26 -19.73 1.07
CA ARG A 273 18.16 -18.36 0.54
C ARG A 273 16.71 -17.93 0.35
N ARG A 274 15.85 -18.82 -0.17
CA ARG A 274 14.42 -18.55 -0.39
C ARG A 274 13.69 -18.25 0.92
N TRP A 275 14.01 -19.02 1.95
CA TRP A 275 13.36 -18.89 3.25
C TRP A 275 14.07 -17.92 4.20
N SER A 276 15.30 -17.48 3.87
CA SER A 276 15.96 -16.38 4.56
C SER A 276 15.46 -15.05 3.98
N ALA A 277 14.70 -14.28 4.76
CA ALA A 277 14.20 -12.96 4.37
C ALA A 277 15.35 -11.93 4.23
N GLY A 278 16.15 -12.03 3.17
CA GLY A 278 17.11 -11.00 2.72
C GLY A 278 18.60 -11.35 2.73
N GLY A 279 19.07 -12.41 3.41
CA GLY A 279 20.52 -12.69 3.46
C GLY A 279 20.91 -14.14 3.78
N SER A 280 21.70 -14.74 2.89
CA SER A 280 22.28 -16.10 3.02
C SER A 280 23.67 -16.14 3.67
N GLY A 281 24.32 -14.98 3.88
CA GLY A 281 25.74 -14.89 4.24
C GLY A 281 26.16 -15.40 5.63
N PHE A 282 25.23 -15.85 6.48
CA PHE A 282 25.51 -16.25 7.86
C PHE A 282 25.32 -17.75 8.14
N LEU A 283 24.39 -18.43 7.44
CA LEU A 283 23.94 -19.78 7.80
C LEU A 283 24.96 -20.89 7.52
N GLU A 284 25.94 -20.61 6.65
CA GLU A 284 27.04 -21.52 6.31
C GLU A 284 28.43 -20.89 6.52
N ALA A 285 28.52 -19.80 7.29
CA ALA A 285 29.83 -19.27 7.65
C ALA A 285 30.51 -20.25 8.61
N ASP A 286 31.16 -21.27 8.04
CA ASP A 286 32.39 -21.88 8.56
C ASP A 286 33.07 -20.80 9.41
N ARG A 287 33.12 -21.02 10.74
CA ARG A 287 33.77 -20.10 11.68
C ARG A 287 34.96 -19.49 10.98
N LEU A 288 35.01 -18.16 10.95
CA LEU A 288 36.02 -17.41 10.21
C LEU A 288 37.36 -18.14 10.33
N ARG A 289 37.95 -18.60 9.21
CA ARG A 289 39.15 -19.44 9.30
C ARG A 289 40.32 -18.59 9.76
N LEU A 290 40.56 -18.63 11.07
CA LEU A 290 41.64 -17.93 11.74
C LEU A 290 42.88 -18.82 11.77
N SER A 291 44.03 -18.17 11.65
CA SER A 291 45.33 -18.77 11.89
C SER A 291 45.54 -19.02 13.38
N ASP A 292 46.44 -19.93 13.73
CA ASP A 292 46.79 -20.22 15.12
C ASP A 292 47.29 -18.98 15.89
N SER A 293 47.91 -18.02 15.20
CA SER A 293 48.31 -16.73 15.80
C SER A 293 47.11 -15.83 16.09
N GLU A 294 46.15 -15.74 15.18
CA GLU A 294 44.94 -14.92 15.37
C GLU A 294 44.04 -15.52 16.46
N GLN A 295 43.91 -16.85 16.50
CA GLN A 295 43.08 -17.51 17.51
C GLN A 295 43.68 -17.36 18.91
N ARG A 296 45.00 -17.54 19.07
CA ARG A 296 45.69 -17.23 20.34
C ARG A 296 45.58 -15.75 20.72
N TRP A 297 45.58 -14.86 19.73
CA TRP A 297 45.41 -13.43 19.98
C TRP A 297 44.00 -13.13 20.50
N LEU A 298 42.96 -13.72 19.90
CA LEU A 298 41.57 -13.61 20.35
C LEU A 298 41.36 -14.11 21.78
N GLU A 299 41.91 -15.29 22.10
CA GLU A 299 41.83 -15.86 23.45
C GLU A 299 42.47 -14.96 24.50
N LYS A 300 43.55 -14.25 24.13
CA LYS A 300 44.26 -13.31 25.02
C LYS A 300 43.59 -11.93 25.09
N HIS A 301 42.88 -11.52 24.04
CA HIS A 301 42.25 -10.19 23.92
C HIS A 301 40.77 -10.32 23.53
N PRO A 302 39.92 -10.85 24.42
CA PRO A 302 38.48 -11.00 24.14
C PRO A 302 37.74 -9.67 24.04
N ARG A 303 38.35 -8.58 24.54
CA ARG A 303 37.82 -7.21 24.53
C ARG A 303 38.79 -6.27 23.84
N VAL A 304 38.28 -5.48 22.91
CA VAL A 304 39.04 -4.50 22.11
C VAL A 304 38.42 -3.12 22.33
N LYS A 305 39.23 -2.12 22.70
CA LYS A 305 38.72 -0.75 22.84
C LYS A 305 38.62 -0.10 21.46
N VAL A 306 37.49 0.56 21.24
CA VAL A 306 37.16 1.21 19.97
C VAL A 306 36.88 2.68 20.22
N ALA A 307 37.66 3.57 19.63
CA ALA A 307 37.41 4.99 19.65
C ALA A 307 36.25 5.31 18.68
N ALA A 308 35.16 5.89 19.18
CA ALA A 308 34.01 6.29 18.39
C ALA A 308 33.80 7.80 18.45
N LEU A 309 33.56 8.42 17.30
CA LEU A 309 33.26 9.85 17.22
C LEU A 309 31.83 10.11 17.71
N ASP A 310 31.65 11.14 18.53
CA ASP A 310 30.35 11.47 19.11
C ASP A 310 29.37 12.13 18.13
N LYS A 311 29.91 12.84 17.13
CA LYS A 311 29.16 13.72 16.22
C LYS A 311 29.40 13.41 14.74
N PHE A 312 29.33 12.13 14.38
CA PHE A 312 29.57 11.66 12.99
C PHE A 312 28.36 10.90 12.44
N MET A 313 27.19 11.54 12.44
CA MET A 313 25.93 10.93 12.02
C MET A 313 25.87 10.64 10.51
N PRO A 314 25.19 9.55 10.08
CA PRO A 314 24.64 8.43 10.86
C PRO A 314 25.65 7.31 11.17
N LEU A 315 26.95 7.54 10.97
CA LEU A 315 27.96 6.48 10.99
C LEU A 315 28.42 6.12 12.41
N SER A 316 28.60 7.13 13.26
CA SER A 316 29.07 7.00 14.65
C SER A 316 28.56 8.18 15.45
N PHE A 317 27.68 7.92 16.41
CA PHE A 317 27.16 8.94 17.33
C PHE A 317 26.60 8.27 18.60
N PHE A 318 26.17 9.08 19.57
CA PHE A 318 25.59 8.58 20.81
C PHE A 318 24.15 9.08 20.96
N ASN A 319 23.26 8.24 21.48
CA ASN A 319 21.88 8.63 21.78
C ASN A 319 21.79 9.43 23.10
N GLU A 320 20.59 9.90 23.45
CA GLU A 320 20.35 10.66 24.69
C GLU A 320 20.70 9.86 25.96
N GLN A 321 20.70 8.53 25.88
CA GLN A 321 21.08 7.61 26.96
C GLN A 321 22.59 7.35 27.01
N GLY A 322 23.39 7.98 26.16
CA GLY A 322 24.86 7.81 26.11
C GLY A 322 25.32 6.49 25.48
N GLN A 323 24.46 5.81 24.72
CA GLN A 323 24.80 4.56 24.04
C GLN A 323 25.31 4.83 22.63
N PHE A 324 26.35 4.09 22.23
CA PHE A 324 26.91 4.15 20.88
C PHE A 324 25.93 3.58 19.85
N ILE A 325 25.59 4.38 18.85
CA ILE A 325 24.69 4.02 17.76
C ILE A 325 25.22 4.53 16.40
N GLY A 326 24.72 3.93 15.32
CA GLY A 326 25.09 4.29 13.95
C GLY A 326 25.53 3.08 13.15
N LEU A 327 25.79 3.29 11.86
CA LEU A 327 26.19 2.22 10.94
C LEU A 327 27.42 1.44 11.43
N SER A 328 28.38 2.12 12.07
CA SER A 328 29.61 1.49 12.55
C SER A 328 29.36 0.57 13.74
N ASP A 329 28.36 0.85 14.58
CA ASP A 329 27.91 -0.06 15.65
C ASP A 329 27.34 -1.35 15.06
N GLU A 330 26.54 -1.24 14.00
CA GLU A 330 25.96 -2.40 13.34
C GLU A 330 27.02 -3.29 12.65
N VAL A 331 27.99 -2.67 11.97
CA VAL A 331 29.11 -3.40 11.37
C VAL A 331 29.98 -4.07 12.44
N LEU A 332 30.30 -3.36 13.54
CA LEU A 332 31.04 -3.96 14.67
C LEU A 332 30.26 -5.11 15.31
N SER A 333 28.94 -4.98 15.42
CA SER A 333 28.07 -6.06 15.91
C SER A 333 28.14 -7.30 15.01
N ARG A 334 28.17 -7.14 13.68
CA ARG A 334 28.38 -8.27 12.74
C ARG A 334 29.77 -8.89 12.87
N ILE A 335 30.80 -8.08 13.05
CA ILE A 335 32.15 -8.57 13.29
C ILE A 335 32.23 -9.34 14.61
N SER A 336 31.60 -8.83 15.68
CA SER A 336 31.50 -9.49 16.98
C SER A 336 30.86 -10.87 16.84
N LEU A 337 29.75 -10.98 16.10
CA LEU A 337 29.08 -12.26 15.85
C LEU A 337 29.97 -13.28 15.11
N ARG A 338 30.79 -12.84 14.15
CA ARG A 338 31.64 -13.75 13.34
C ARG A 338 32.97 -14.11 13.99
N THR A 339 33.48 -13.26 14.89
CA THR A 339 34.81 -13.41 15.49
C THR A 339 34.78 -13.75 16.98
N GLY A 340 33.67 -13.48 17.67
CA GLY A 340 33.55 -13.55 19.13
C GLY A 340 34.14 -12.33 19.87
N LEU A 341 34.75 -11.38 19.16
CA LEU A 341 35.32 -10.18 19.77
C LEU A 341 34.25 -9.30 20.41
N LYS A 342 34.54 -8.78 21.59
CA LYS A 342 33.70 -7.76 22.24
C LYS A 342 34.35 -6.38 22.12
N PHE A 343 33.57 -5.39 21.73
CA PHE A 343 34.06 -4.03 21.52
C PHE A 343 33.66 -3.13 22.69
N GLU A 344 34.64 -2.48 23.32
CA GLU A 344 34.43 -1.49 24.38
C GLU A 344 34.58 -0.10 23.78
N VAL A 345 33.48 0.63 23.67
CA VAL A 345 33.47 1.92 22.96
C VAL A 345 33.94 3.04 23.88
N VAL A 346 34.97 3.77 23.43
CA VAL A 346 35.48 4.99 24.07
C VAL A 346 35.02 6.19 23.26
N GLN A 347 34.21 7.05 23.87
CA GLN A 347 33.72 8.27 23.24
C GLN A 347 34.85 9.28 23.03
N GLY A 348 34.99 9.80 21.82
CA GLY A 348 35.89 10.92 21.53
C GLY A 348 35.24 11.98 20.64
N SER A 349 35.71 13.21 20.77
CA SER A 349 35.07 14.41 20.19
C SER A 349 35.68 14.87 18.88
N SER A 350 36.91 14.45 18.54
CA SER A 350 37.59 14.89 17.31
C SER A 350 38.42 13.78 16.68
N LEU A 351 38.37 13.74 15.34
CA LEU A 351 39.09 12.75 14.55
C LEU A 351 40.62 12.83 14.72
N PRO A 352 41.29 14.01 14.69
CA PRO A 352 42.74 14.08 14.88
C PRO A 352 43.21 13.51 16.22
N ARG A 353 42.48 13.82 17.30
CA ARG A 353 42.79 13.31 18.63
C ARG A 353 42.68 11.78 18.71
N GLN A 354 41.62 11.21 18.14
CA GLN A 354 41.46 9.75 18.12
C GLN A 354 42.53 9.05 17.28
N VAL A 355 42.97 9.66 16.17
CA VAL A 355 44.10 9.13 15.40
C VAL A 355 45.37 9.07 16.25
N ASP A 356 45.64 10.11 17.04
CA ASP A 356 46.80 10.13 17.94
C ASP A 356 46.65 9.14 19.11
N GLU A 357 45.45 9.00 19.69
CA GLU A 357 45.15 8.01 20.76
C GLU A 357 45.32 6.56 20.27
N VAL A 358 44.85 6.27 19.05
CA VAL A 358 45.06 4.95 18.41
C VAL A 358 46.53 4.75 18.08
N SER A 359 47.22 5.75 17.53
CA SER A 359 48.66 5.65 17.18
C SER A 359 49.54 5.44 18.42
N ALA A 360 49.21 6.10 19.53
CA ALA A 360 49.88 5.94 20.83
C ALA A 360 49.55 4.61 21.54
N GLY A 361 48.58 3.83 21.04
CA GLY A 361 48.18 2.56 21.63
C GLY A 361 47.33 2.69 22.90
N GLN A 362 46.70 3.86 23.12
CA GLN A 362 45.76 4.06 24.23
C GLN A 362 44.42 3.36 23.96
N VAL A 363 44.08 3.24 22.67
CA VAL A 363 42.93 2.53 22.14
C VAL A 363 43.41 1.66 20.97
N GLU A 364 42.92 0.44 20.83
CA GLU A 364 43.42 -0.49 19.81
C GLU A 364 42.92 -0.16 18.39
N MET A 365 41.71 0.37 18.27
CA MET A 365 41.13 0.75 16.98
C MET A 365 40.15 1.93 17.08
N MET A 366 39.72 2.46 15.94
CA MET A 366 38.69 3.48 15.79
C MET A 366 37.59 3.03 14.83
N ALA A 367 36.36 3.40 15.15
CA ALA A 367 35.15 2.98 14.44
C ALA A 367 35.03 3.61 13.05
N VAL A 368 35.46 4.87 12.89
CA VAL A 368 35.28 5.63 11.65
C VAL A 368 36.56 6.36 11.29
N ILE A 369 37.10 6.09 10.10
CA ILE A 369 38.15 6.91 9.50
C ILE A 369 38.03 6.92 7.98
N THR A 370 38.32 8.06 7.37
CA THR A 370 38.55 8.16 5.93
C THR A 370 40.05 7.99 5.65
N PRO A 371 40.45 6.95 4.89
CA PRO A 371 41.85 6.72 4.53
C PRO A 371 42.47 7.91 3.81
N SER A 372 43.71 8.23 4.16
CA SER A 372 44.53 9.22 3.46
C SER A 372 46.01 8.86 3.57
N VAL A 373 46.83 9.40 2.67
CA VAL A 373 48.29 9.18 2.66
C VAL A 373 48.90 9.63 3.98
N GLU A 374 48.55 10.83 4.45
CA GLU A 374 49.04 11.40 5.71
C GLU A 374 48.72 10.51 6.92
N ARG A 375 47.48 10.01 7.02
CA ARG A 375 47.06 9.18 8.16
C ARG A 375 47.58 7.75 8.09
N SER A 376 47.92 7.26 6.88
CA SER A 376 48.46 5.92 6.70
C SER A 376 49.79 5.70 7.41
N GLU A 377 50.55 6.77 7.70
CA GLU A 377 51.79 6.72 8.47
C GLU A 377 51.54 6.43 9.95
N LYS A 378 50.41 6.88 10.50
CA LYS A 378 50.07 6.77 11.92
C LYS A 378 49.21 5.55 12.27
N VAL A 379 48.27 5.19 11.40
CA VAL A 379 47.27 4.13 11.61
C VAL A 379 47.14 3.24 10.38
N ARG A 380 46.70 1.99 10.56
CA ARG A 380 46.43 1.04 9.48
C ARG A 380 44.94 1.02 9.18
N PHE A 381 44.54 1.10 7.92
CA PHE A 381 43.13 1.06 7.52
C PHE A 381 42.72 -0.34 7.08
N THR A 382 41.55 -0.78 7.52
CA THR A 382 40.87 -1.94 6.92
C THR A 382 40.38 -1.62 5.51
N ARG A 383 39.90 -2.62 4.80
CA ARG A 383 39.03 -2.42 3.64
C ARG A 383 37.84 -1.54 4.06
N PRO A 384 37.41 -0.62 3.19
CA PRO A 384 36.28 0.22 3.50
C PRO A 384 35.02 -0.63 3.60
N TYR A 385 34.24 -0.45 4.67
CA TYR A 385 32.94 -1.09 4.84
C TYR A 385 31.82 -0.23 4.24
N LEU A 386 32.07 1.04 3.97
CA LEU A 386 31.14 1.91 3.26
C LEU A 386 31.89 2.78 2.24
N SER A 387 31.33 2.88 1.03
CA SER A 387 31.75 3.80 -0.02
C SER A 387 30.58 4.70 -0.36
N ASN A 388 30.73 6.02 -0.24
CA ASN A 388 29.64 6.96 -0.42
C ASN A 388 30.14 8.26 -1.08
N PRO A 389 29.46 8.81 -2.09
CA PRO A 389 29.93 10.02 -2.77
C PRO A 389 29.98 11.22 -1.81
N TYR A 390 30.93 12.12 -2.02
CA TYR A 390 30.91 13.44 -1.40
C TYR A 390 29.92 14.34 -2.12
N VAL A 391 29.26 15.20 -1.37
CA VAL A 391 28.29 16.17 -1.90
C VAL A 391 28.53 17.56 -1.32
N LEU A 392 28.20 18.56 -2.13
CA LEU A 392 28.15 19.96 -1.75
C LEU A 392 26.79 20.23 -1.10
N VAL A 393 26.83 20.82 0.09
CA VAL A 393 25.63 21.24 0.83
C VAL A 393 25.66 22.75 1.00
N ALA A 394 24.57 23.39 0.61
CA ALA A 394 24.39 24.84 0.68
C ALA A 394 23.08 25.18 1.43
N ARG A 395 22.85 26.46 1.71
CA ARG A 395 21.55 26.91 2.21
C ARG A 395 20.48 26.74 1.14
N ALA A 396 19.27 26.37 1.55
CA ALA A 396 18.14 26.21 0.65
C ALA A 396 17.76 27.51 -0.08
N SER A 397 17.99 28.67 0.56
CA SER A 397 17.72 29.99 -0.02
C SER A 397 18.78 30.48 -1.02
N ASP A 398 19.90 29.76 -1.19
CA ASP A 398 21.01 30.18 -2.06
C ASP A 398 20.89 29.50 -3.42
N GLU A 399 20.00 30.03 -4.27
CA GLU A 399 19.66 29.45 -5.58
C GLU A 399 20.84 29.42 -6.56
N HIS A 400 21.78 30.37 -6.43
CA HIS A 400 22.91 30.56 -7.33
C HIS A 400 24.14 29.70 -7.01
N LEU A 401 24.14 28.95 -5.91
CA LEU A 401 25.24 28.10 -5.50
C LEU A 401 24.89 26.65 -5.83
N LEU A 402 25.25 26.20 -7.04
CA LEU A 402 24.94 24.86 -7.53
C LEU A 402 26.17 23.95 -7.45
N THR A 403 27.34 24.46 -7.83
CA THR A 403 28.58 23.69 -7.96
C THR A 403 29.77 24.36 -7.27
N LEU A 404 30.92 23.68 -7.23
CA LEU A 404 32.18 24.28 -6.78
C LEU A 404 32.68 25.41 -7.69
N GLU A 405 32.25 25.47 -8.96
CA GLU A 405 32.61 26.55 -9.88
C GLU A 405 31.99 27.89 -9.47
N ASP A 406 30.90 27.86 -8.71
CA ASP A 406 30.18 29.04 -8.20
C ASP A 406 30.75 29.57 -6.87
N MET A 407 31.83 28.96 -6.38
CA MET A 407 32.46 29.23 -5.08
C MET A 407 33.69 30.17 -5.06
N PRO A 408 34.23 30.72 -6.17
CA PRO A 408 35.29 31.73 -6.08
C PRO A 408 34.90 32.91 -5.18
N GLY A 409 35.74 33.24 -4.21
CA GLY A 409 35.50 34.28 -3.20
C GLY A 409 34.58 33.88 -2.04
N LYS A 410 33.96 32.69 -2.10
CA LYS A 410 33.07 32.16 -1.06
C LYS A 410 33.80 31.25 -0.08
N ARG A 411 33.18 31.02 1.08
CA ARG A 411 33.74 30.20 2.17
C ARG A 411 33.18 28.78 2.14
N LEU A 412 34.07 27.80 2.07
CA LEU A 412 33.75 26.38 2.02
C LEU A 412 34.25 25.68 3.28
N ALA A 413 33.33 25.12 4.07
CA ALA A 413 33.69 24.32 5.23
C ALA A 413 34.18 22.92 4.82
N PHE A 414 35.28 22.48 5.43
CA PHE A 414 35.87 21.17 5.21
C PHE A 414 36.34 20.56 6.53
N ILE A 415 36.11 19.25 6.68
CA ILE A 415 36.64 18.49 7.80
C ILE A 415 38.16 18.35 7.64
N GLY A 416 38.91 18.68 8.70
CA GLY A 416 40.37 18.65 8.67
C GLY A 416 40.95 17.28 8.30
N GLY A 417 42.02 17.28 7.48
CA GLY A 417 42.73 16.07 7.04
C GLY A 417 41.98 15.20 6.03
N ASN A 418 40.96 15.75 5.36
CA ASN A 418 40.31 15.12 4.20
C ASN A 418 41.18 15.31 2.95
N SER A 419 41.52 14.22 2.24
CA SER A 419 42.31 14.26 1.00
C SER A 419 41.65 15.09 -0.10
N LEU A 420 40.31 15.13 -0.11
CA LEU A 420 39.54 15.90 -1.07
C LEU A 420 39.79 17.41 -0.94
N ALA A 421 40.08 17.90 0.27
CA ALA A 421 40.35 19.33 0.47
C ALA A 421 41.60 19.80 -0.31
N VAL A 422 42.64 18.94 -0.40
CA VAL A 422 43.87 19.24 -1.15
C VAL A 422 43.60 19.27 -2.66
N GLN A 423 42.74 18.39 -3.14
CA GLN A 423 42.32 18.37 -4.54
C GLN A 423 41.48 19.60 -4.88
N VAL A 424 40.47 19.91 -4.08
CA VAL A 424 39.60 21.09 -4.30
C VAL A 424 40.40 22.39 -4.20
N ALA A 425 41.37 22.50 -3.29
CA ALA A 425 42.22 23.69 -3.20
C ALA A 425 43.14 23.88 -4.43
N ARG A 426 43.52 22.78 -5.08
CA ARG A 426 44.33 22.79 -6.31
C ARG A 426 43.49 23.17 -7.52
N ASP A 427 42.32 22.56 -7.64
CA ASP A 427 41.45 22.70 -8.80
C ASP A 427 40.65 24.02 -8.76
N TYR A 428 40.36 24.54 -7.56
CA TYR A 428 39.58 25.76 -7.32
C TYR A 428 40.28 26.73 -6.35
N PRO A 429 41.36 27.42 -6.76
CA PRO A 429 42.18 28.26 -5.88
C PRO A 429 41.47 29.52 -5.35
N GLY A 430 40.32 29.89 -5.92
CA GLY A 430 39.52 31.04 -5.49
C GLY A 430 38.66 30.80 -4.25
N ILE A 431 38.56 29.57 -3.76
CA ILE A 431 37.69 29.21 -2.63
C ILE A 431 38.40 29.44 -1.29
N VAL A 432 37.71 30.03 -0.32
CA VAL A 432 38.23 30.24 1.05
C VAL A 432 37.85 29.06 1.93
N PHE A 433 38.82 28.25 2.34
CA PHE A 433 38.58 27.07 3.17
C PHE A 433 38.41 27.43 4.65
N VAL A 434 37.39 26.86 5.29
CA VAL A 434 37.18 26.95 6.74
C VAL A 434 37.27 25.53 7.32
N ALA A 435 38.31 25.29 8.13
CA ALA A 435 38.51 23.99 8.77
C ALA A 435 37.50 23.78 9.90
N VAL A 436 36.88 22.60 9.93
CA VAL A 436 35.97 22.15 10.99
C VAL A 436 36.37 20.78 11.50
N GLU A 437 35.92 20.42 12.71
CA GLU A 437 36.30 19.18 13.38
C GLU A 437 35.39 18.00 13.02
N ASN A 438 34.12 18.25 12.70
CA ASN A 438 33.11 17.22 12.41
C ASN A 438 32.05 17.70 11.41
N PRO A 439 31.30 16.77 10.75
CA PRO A 439 30.25 17.11 9.79
C PRO A 439 29.13 17.97 10.37
N GLU A 440 28.77 17.77 11.64
CA GLU A 440 27.70 18.52 12.32
C GLU A 440 28.04 20.01 12.40
N GLN A 441 29.24 20.34 12.85
CA GLN A 441 29.75 21.71 12.89
C GLN A 441 29.77 22.33 11.49
N ALA A 442 30.17 21.57 10.47
CA ALA A 442 30.19 22.02 9.09
C ALA A 442 28.79 22.46 8.61
N MET A 443 27.79 21.59 8.80
CA MET A 443 26.39 21.84 8.43
C MET A 443 25.79 22.99 9.25
N GLU A 444 26.11 23.07 10.54
CA GLU A 444 25.64 24.15 11.42
C GLU A 444 26.16 25.53 10.97
N LEU A 445 27.44 25.62 10.57
CA LEU A 445 28.00 26.87 10.06
C LEU A 445 27.35 27.32 8.75
N VAL A 446 27.01 26.38 7.84
CA VAL A 446 26.27 26.69 6.60
C VAL A 446 24.87 27.21 6.94
N ALA A 447 24.16 26.51 7.83
CA ALA A 447 22.81 26.87 8.25
C ALA A 447 22.75 28.25 8.94
N LYS A 448 23.79 28.62 9.70
CA LYS A 448 23.93 29.95 10.33
C LYS A 448 24.37 31.06 9.37
N GLY A 449 24.71 30.76 8.12
CA GLY A 449 25.28 31.74 7.19
C GLY A 449 26.75 32.10 7.46
N SER A 450 27.42 31.36 8.35
CA SER A 450 28.82 31.60 8.72
C SER A 450 29.81 31.02 7.72
N VAL A 451 29.37 30.13 6.83
CA VAL A 451 30.06 29.71 5.60
C VAL A 451 29.02 29.56 4.50
N ASP A 452 29.45 29.53 3.24
CA ASP A 452 28.54 29.51 2.09
C ASP A 452 28.11 28.10 1.72
N ALA A 453 29.02 27.13 1.81
CA ALA A 453 28.72 25.72 1.61
C ALA A 453 29.67 24.81 2.43
N THR A 454 29.39 23.51 2.46
CA THR A 454 30.25 22.47 3.04
C THR A 454 30.31 21.24 2.15
N VAL A 455 31.39 20.46 2.25
CA VAL A 455 31.48 19.14 1.60
C VAL A 455 31.44 18.03 2.64
N VAL A 456 30.47 17.12 2.51
CA VAL A 456 30.25 15.97 3.40
C VAL A 456 29.83 14.73 2.59
N SER A 457 29.84 13.54 3.19
CA SER A 457 29.31 12.34 2.53
C SER A 457 27.79 12.44 2.34
N LEU A 458 27.28 11.95 1.20
CA LEU A 458 25.86 11.94 0.85
C LEU A 458 24.97 11.33 1.95
N ILE A 459 25.40 10.22 2.56
CA ILE A 459 24.65 9.56 3.64
C ILE A 459 24.52 10.47 4.87
N SER A 460 25.57 11.22 5.21
CA SER A 460 25.55 12.18 6.32
C SER A 460 24.71 13.40 5.97
N ALA A 461 24.85 13.93 4.74
CA ALA A 461 24.04 15.05 4.28
C ALA A 461 22.54 14.72 4.32
N ARG A 462 22.11 13.62 3.69
CA ARG A 462 20.69 13.23 3.65
C ARG A 462 20.14 13.00 5.06
N TYR A 463 20.85 12.23 5.89
CA TYR A 463 20.41 11.94 7.25
C TYR A 463 20.23 13.22 8.09
N MET A 464 21.21 14.12 8.04
CA MET A 464 21.18 15.36 8.82
C MET A 464 20.17 16.37 8.28
N ILE A 465 20.03 16.48 6.95
CA ILE A 465 19.02 17.36 6.33
C ILE A 465 17.62 16.87 6.69
N ALA A 466 17.33 15.59 6.48
CA ALA A 466 16.01 15.03 6.79
C ALA A 466 15.61 15.24 8.25
N ARG A 467 16.56 15.14 9.20
CA ARG A 467 16.28 15.19 10.64
C ARG A 467 16.39 16.59 11.27
N HIS A 468 17.26 17.47 10.79
CA HIS A 468 17.56 18.74 11.46
C HIS A 468 17.48 19.98 10.55
N TYR A 469 17.52 19.82 9.22
CA TYR A 469 17.71 20.95 8.29
C TYR A 469 16.82 20.91 7.03
N ARG A 470 15.67 20.21 7.06
CA ARG A 470 14.83 19.88 5.89
C ARG A 470 14.53 21.07 4.97
N ASP A 471 14.23 22.24 5.55
CA ASP A 471 13.89 23.46 4.81
C ASP A 471 15.01 24.51 4.84
N ARG A 472 16.18 24.18 5.39
CA ARG A 472 17.29 25.13 5.61
C ARG A 472 18.51 24.84 4.76
N LEU A 473 18.79 23.56 4.53
CA LEU A 473 19.96 23.11 3.77
C LEU A 473 19.50 22.20 2.64
N ARG A 474 20.21 22.26 1.51
CA ARG A 474 19.98 21.40 0.35
C ARG A 474 21.30 20.83 -0.17
N ILE A 475 21.23 19.63 -0.72
CA ILE A 475 22.33 19.04 -1.48
C ILE A 475 22.27 19.61 -2.89
N THR A 476 23.37 20.15 -3.39
CA THR A 476 23.38 20.87 -4.69
C THR A 476 24.07 20.08 -5.79
N SER A 477 25.17 19.39 -5.48
CA SER A 477 25.94 18.60 -6.44
C SER A 477 26.83 17.55 -5.75
N THR A 478 27.32 16.59 -6.50
CA THR A 478 28.40 15.68 -6.09
C THR A 478 29.76 16.37 -6.24
N VAL A 479 30.73 16.00 -5.40
CA VAL A 479 32.07 16.62 -5.37
C VAL A 479 33.17 15.57 -5.51
N GLY A 480 34.07 15.79 -6.47
CA GLY A 480 35.24 14.95 -6.70
C GLY A 480 34.93 13.65 -7.45
N THR A 481 36.00 12.96 -7.86
CA THR A 481 35.93 11.68 -8.59
C THR A 481 36.04 10.45 -7.69
N GLU A 482 36.59 10.62 -6.48
CA GLU A 482 36.73 9.55 -5.50
C GLU A 482 35.66 9.66 -4.40
N PRO A 483 34.93 8.56 -4.09
CA PRO A 483 33.95 8.58 -3.02
C PRO A 483 34.63 8.60 -1.64
N ALA A 484 33.89 9.05 -0.63
CA ALA A 484 34.24 8.86 0.77
C ALA A 484 34.30 7.35 1.08
N ARG A 485 35.52 6.84 1.23
CA ARG A 485 35.78 5.47 1.69
C ARG A 485 35.87 5.48 3.20
N ILE A 486 34.95 4.82 3.87
CA ILE A 486 34.91 4.76 5.34
C ILE A 486 35.38 3.38 5.76
N ALA A 487 36.42 3.36 6.60
CA ALA A 487 37.08 2.16 7.08
C ALA A 487 37.26 2.21 8.61
N PHE A 488 37.67 1.09 9.20
CA PHE A 488 38.21 1.07 10.55
C PHE A 488 39.69 1.45 10.54
N GLY A 489 40.12 2.18 11.57
CA GLY A 489 41.53 2.48 11.79
C GLY A 489 42.06 1.63 12.93
N VAL A 490 43.15 0.91 12.70
CA VAL A 490 43.76 0.01 13.69
C VAL A 490 45.16 0.53 14.01
N ASN A 491 45.60 0.38 15.26
CA ASN A 491 46.99 0.65 15.61
C ASN A 491 47.92 -0.20 14.73
N ARG A 492 48.98 0.42 14.19
CA ARG A 492 49.92 -0.23 13.25
C ARG A 492 50.64 -1.45 13.84
N SER A 493 50.78 -1.53 15.17
CA SER A 493 51.39 -2.67 15.86
C SER A 493 50.44 -3.87 16.03
N GLN A 494 49.13 -3.70 15.85
CA GLN A 494 48.11 -4.73 16.06
C GLN A 494 47.80 -5.46 14.73
N LEU A 495 48.76 -6.24 14.23
CA LEU A 495 48.64 -6.94 12.94
C LEU A 495 47.59 -8.04 12.96
N GLU A 496 47.47 -8.78 14.06
CA GLU A 496 46.49 -9.84 14.24
C GLU A 496 45.07 -9.29 14.26
N LEU A 497 44.82 -8.21 15.02
CA LEU A 497 43.52 -7.53 15.03
C LEU A 497 43.14 -7.04 13.63
N TYR A 498 44.07 -6.39 12.94
CA TYR A 498 43.84 -5.95 11.56
C TYR A 498 43.46 -7.12 10.64
N SER A 499 44.19 -8.24 10.70
CA SER A 499 43.93 -9.43 9.87
C SER A 499 42.58 -10.07 10.19
N ILE A 500 42.20 -10.15 11.47
CA ILE A 500 40.89 -10.63 11.92
C ILE A 500 39.77 -9.74 11.35
N LEU A 501 39.92 -8.41 11.46
CA LEU A 501 38.94 -7.45 10.94
C LEU A 501 38.81 -7.54 9.41
N GLU A 502 39.92 -7.70 8.68
CA GLU A 502 39.90 -7.89 7.22
C GLU A 502 39.10 -9.14 6.83
N LYS A 503 39.39 -10.28 7.46
CA LYS A 503 38.68 -11.53 7.21
C LYS A 503 37.20 -11.40 7.57
N ALA A 504 36.87 -10.75 8.69
CA ALA A 504 35.50 -10.54 9.12
C ALA A 504 34.74 -9.67 8.12
N LEU A 505 35.33 -8.56 7.67
CA LEU A 505 34.74 -7.69 6.64
C LEU A 505 34.63 -8.36 5.27
N LEU A 506 35.50 -9.33 4.94
CA LEU A 506 35.37 -10.15 3.72
C LEU A 506 34.24 -11.16 3.80
N SER A 507 33.92 -11.64 5.00
CA SER A 507 32.82 -12.58 5.21
C SER A 507 31.43 -11.93 5.25
N ILE A 508 31.35 -10.60 5.42
CA ILE A 508 30.10 -9.84 5.27
C ILE A 508 29.87 -9.63 3.77
N THR A 509 28.77 -10.18 3.24
CA THR A 509 28.49 -10.10 1.79
C THR A 509 28.04 -8.69 1.39
N PRO A 510 28.15 -8.31 0.10
CA PRO A 510 27.62 -7.02 -0.38
C PRO A 510 26.14 -6.82 -0.06
N GLU A 511 25.32 -7.86 -0.16
CA GLU A 511 23.90 -7.82 0.17
C GLU A 511 23.68 -7.52 1.65
N GLU A 512 24.41 -8.21 2.54
CA GLU A 512 24.34 -7.94 3.99
C GLU A 512 24.78 -6.50 4.30
N MET A 513 25.82 -5.99 3.62
CA MET A 513 26.27 -4.62 3.82
C MET A 513 25.25 -3.57 3.32
N ASP A 514 24.57 -3.85 2.21
CA ASP A 514 23.50 -2.98 1.71
C ASP A 514 22.28 -3.00 2.64
N GLU A 515 21.93 -4.15 3.23
CA GLU A 515 20.87 -4.22 4.25
C GLU A 515 21.19 -3.33 5.46
N LEU A 516 22.40 -3.42 6.01
CA LEU A 516 22.85 -2.56 7.12
C LEU A 516 22.76 -1.09 6.72
N THR A 517 23.17 -0.76 5.50
CA THR A 517 23.21 0.64 5.05
C THR A 517 21.80 1.18 4.73
N ASN A 518 20.87 0.33 4.31
CA ASN A 518 19.51 0.73 3.93
C ASN A 518 18.72 1.33 5.09
N HIS A 519 18.88 0.82 6.32
CA HIS A 519 18.25 1.38 7.52
C HIS A 519 18.63 2.84 7.75
N TRP A 520 19.84 3.23 7.37
CA TRP A 520 20.38 4.59 7.52
C TRP A 520 20.22 5.45 6.26
N ARG A 521 19.87 4.86 5.11
CA ARG A 521 19.64 5.55 3.82
C ARG A 521 18.19 5.96 3.60
N SER A 522 17.21 5.23 4.14
CA SER A 522 15.80 5.52 3.94
C SER A 522 15.36 6.73 4.76
N GLU A 523 14.63 7.64 4.12
CA GLU A 523 13.97 8.76 4.79
C GLU A 523 12.86 8.20 5.67
N ILE A 524 13.19 7.78 6.89
CA ILE A 524 12.18 7.61 7.93
C ILE A 524 11.68 9.01 8.23
N ILE A 525 10.55 9.36 7.63
CA ILE A 525 9.74 10.53 7.98
C ILE A 525 9.27 10.29 9.41
N ILE A 526 10.10 10.66 10.38
CA ILE A 526 9.60 10.98 11.71
C ILE A 526 8.84 12.28 11.49
N GLU A 527 7.52 12.22 11.44
CA GLU A 527 6.71 13.42 11.60
C GLU A 527 7.18 14.07 12.91
N ASP A 528 7.90 15.19 12.81
CA ASP A 528 8.20 16.02 13.97
C ASP A 528 6.87 16.32 14.64
N SER A 529 6.64 15.72 15.81
CA SER A 529 5.41 15.89 16.56
C SER A 529 5.19 17.40 16.72
N TYR A 530 4.11 17.91 16.13
CA TYR A 530 3.75 19.34 16.10
C TYR A 530 3.92 20.03 17.47
N TRP A 531 3.67 19.27 18.54
CA TRP A 531 3.87 19.64 19.95
C TRP A 531 5.29 20.04 20.33
N ILE A 532 6.31 19.32 19.83
CA ILE A 532 7.71 19.55 20.18
C ILE A 532 8.24 20.79 19.45
N SER A 533 7.90 20.94 18.16
CA SER A 533 8.29 22.10 17.34
C SER A 533 7.69 23.43 17.84
N HIS A 534 6.44 23.41 18.30
CA HIS A 534 5.71 24.63 18.70
C HIS A 534 5.60 24.85 20.20
N ARG A 535 6.31 24.08 21.04
CA ARG A 535 6.22 24.14 22.52
C ARG A 535 6.36 25.57 23.06
N ASN A 536 7.30 26.36 22.56
CA ASN A 536 7.49 27.74 23.02
C ASN A 536 6.31 28.66 22.64
N VAL A 537 5.76 28.51 21.44
CA VAL A 537 4.58 29.29 20.98
C VAL A 537 3.35 28.91 21.79
N ILE A 538 3.17 27.62 22.08
CA ILE A 538 2.08 27.10 22.91
C ILE A 538 2.20 27.65 24.34
N ILE A 539 3.39 27.60 24.95
CA ILE A 539 3.63 28.16 26.30
C ILE A 539 3.40 29.67 26.32
N GLN A 540 3.82 30.40 25.28
CA GLN A 540 3.55 31.84 25.15
C GLN A 540 2.05 32.12 25.00
N GLY A 541 1.31 31.31 24.25
CA GLY A 541 -0.14 31.39 24.12
C GLY A 541 -0.85 31.17 25.47
N PHE A 542 -0.44 30.16 26.23
CA PHE A 542 -0.94 29.94 27.60
C PHE A 542 -0.56 31.07 28.55
N GLY A 543 0.65 31.63 28.43
CA GLY A 543 1.08 32.79 29.20
C GLY A 543 0.24 34.04 28.91
N LEU A 544 -0.03 34.32 27.64
CA LEU A 544 -0.88 35.44 27.22
C LEU A 544 -2.32 35.26 27.72
N ALA A 545 -2.86 34.05 27.62
CA ALA A 545 -4.19 33.72 28.16
C ALA A 545 -4.24 33.91 29.68
N ALA A 546 -3.21 33.49 30.42
CA ALA A 546 -3.11 33.69 31.87
C ALA A 546 -3.04 35.18 32.25
N VAL A 547 -2.30 36.00 31.50
CA VAL A 547 -2.23 37.45 31.71
C VAL A 547 -3.59 38.12 31.45
N LEU A 548 -4.27 37.78 30.34
CA LEU A 548 -5.62 38.26 30.05
C LEU A 548 -6.62 37.86 31.13
N LEU A 549 -6.47 36.65 31.67
CA LEU A 549 -7.31 36.16 32.75
C LEU A 549 -7.04 36.90 34.07
N LEU A 550 -5.79 37.26 34.37
CA LEU A 550 -5.45 38.08 35.54
C LEU A 550 -5.94 39.53 35.39
N VAL A 551 -5.87 40.12 34.20
CA VAL A 551 -6.39 41.47 33.93
C VAL A 551 -7.92 41.50 34.07
N THR A 552 -8.62 40.51 33.51
CA THR A 552 -10.08 40.41 33.63
C THR A 552 -10.49 40.14 35.08
N LEU A 553 -9.76 39.29 35.81
CA LEU A 553 -10.00 39.07 37.24
C LEU A 553 -9.77 40.33 38.07
N GLY A 554 -8.68 41.08 37.80
CA GLY A 554 -8.41 42.37 38.44
C GLY A 554 -9.49 43.41 38.16
N TRP A 555 -10.00 43.45 36.92
CA TRP A 555 -11.11 44.33 36.52
C TRP A 555 -12.41 43.98 37.25
N VAL A 556 -12.71 42.69 37.40
CA VAL A 556 -13.87 42.18 38.15
C VAL A 556 -13.77 42.50 39.64
N LEU A 557 -12.58 42.37 40.24
CA LEU A 557 -12.34 42.70 41.64
C LEU A 557 -12.46 44.21 41.89
N TYR A 558 -11.93 45.04 40.98
CA TYR A 558 -12.08 46.50 41.03
C TYR A 558 -13.55 46.93 40.93
N LEU A 559 -14.31 46.38 39.97
CA LEU A 559 -15.75 46.63 39.81
C LEU A 559 -16.54 46.23 41.06
N ARG A 560 -16.26 45.07 41.66
CA ARG A 560 -16.91 44.63 42.91
C ARG A 560 -16.66 45.60 44.06
N ASN A 561 -15.44 46.11 44.20
CA ASN A 561 -15.10 47.04 45.27
C ASN A 561 -15.78 48.42 45.09
N LEU A 562 -15.93 48.88 43.85
CA LEU A 562 -16.66 50.11 43.51
C LEU A 562 -18.16 49.99 43.82
N ILE A 563 -18.76 48.84 43.50
CA ILE A 563 -20.19 48.55 43.71
C ILE A 563 -20.51 48.38 45.20
N HIS A 564 -19.63 47.72 45.98
CA HIS A 564 -19.85 47.50 47.40
C HIS A 564 -19.88 48.80 48.22
N LYS A 565 -19.05 49.79 47.88
CA LYS A 565 -19.02 51.10 48.58
C LYS A 565 -20.28 51.94 48.36
N ARG A 566 -20.96 51.79 47.22
CA ARG A 566 -22.17 52.56 46.87
C ARG A 566 -23.45 51.92 47.41
N ALA A 567 -23.42 50.61 47.61
CA ALA A 567 -24.55 49.76 47.97
C ALA A 567 -24.95 49.74 49.46
N GLN A 568 -23.99 49.98 50.37
CA GLN A 568 -24.21 49.72 51.80
C GLN A 568 -25.08 50.78 52.51
N ALA A 569 -25.26 51.97 51.94
CA ALA A 569 -26.02 53.04 52.61
C ALA A 569 -27.52 53.05 52.28
N GLU A 570 -27.95 52.58 51.10
CA GLU A 570 -29.35 52.67 50.63
C GLU A 570 -30.15 51.36 50.78
N ARG A 571 -29.48 50.23 50.99
CA ARG A 571 -30.08 48.88 50.93
C ARG A 571 -30.78 48.39 52.20
N ALA A 572 -30.42 48.88 53.38
CA ALA A 572 -30.86 48.22 54.62
C ALA A 572 -32.37 48.31 54.93
N LEU A 573 -33.13 49.27 54.37
CA LEU A 573 -34.54 49.47 54.72
C LEU A 573 -35.52 49.34 53.52
N SER A 574 -35.08 49.62 52.29
CA SER A 574 -35.90 49.38 51.10
C SER A 574 -35.85 47.92 50.63
N ASP A 575 -34.76 47.19 50.92
CA ASP A 575 -34.60 45.84 50.42
C ASP A 575 -35.56 44.87 51.09
N GLN A 576 -35.93 44.99 52.37
CA GLN A 576 -36.74 43.95 53.01
C GLN A 576 -38.18 43.83 52.47
N MET A 577 -38.81 44.95 52.10
CA MET A 577 -40.17 44.97 51.53
C MET A 577 -40.17 44.80 50.00
N ARG A 578 -39.17 45.37 49.29
CA ARG A 578 -39.03 45.19 47.84
C ARG A 578 -38.49 43.81 47.48
N PHE A 579 -37.65 43.19 48.30
CA PHE A 579 -37.15 41.82 48.12
C PHE A 579 -38.29 40.80 48.13
N MET A 580 -39.30 40.93 48.99
CA MET A 580 -40.38 39.95 49.07
C MET A 580 -41.37 40.05 47.89
N SER A 581 -41.67 41.26 47.41
CA SER A 581 -42.48 41.46 46.18
C SER A 581 -41.70 41.14 44.90
N VAL A 582 -40.41 41.51 44.80
CA VAL A 582 -39.54 41.14 43.65
C VAL A 582 -39.20 39.66 43.63
N LEU A 583 -39.11 38.97 44.77
CA LEU A 583 -38.91 37.52 44.79
C LEU A 583 -40.09 36.77 44.19
N ILE A 584 -41.31 37.18 44.49
CA ILE A 584 -42.53 36.52 44.01
C ILE A 584 -42.84 36.96 42.55
N ASP A 585 -42.81 38.26 42.25
CA ASP A 585 -43.08 38.81 40.90
C ASP A 585 -41.91 38.66 39.91
N GLY A 586 -40.69 38.58 40.40
CA GLY A 586 -39.49 38.33 39.60
C GLY A 586 -39.23 36.84 39.36
N THR A 587 -40.00 35.94 39.98
CA THR A 587 -39.99 34.53 39.59
C THR A 587 -40.78 34.41 38.28
N PRO A 588 -40.15 33.99 37.16
CA PRO A 588 -40.78 33.98 35.84
C PRO A 588 -41.88 32.92 35.69
N HIS A 589 -42.11 32.11 36.72
CA HIS A 589 -43.06 31.02 36.75
C HIS A 589 -44.30 31.41 37.57
N PRO A 590 -45.51 31.03 37.14
CA PRO A 590 -46.74 31.33 37.88
C PRO A 590 -46.73 30.76 39.30
N ILE A 591 -46.92 31.64 40.29
CA ILE A 591 -47.06 31.30 41.71
C ILE A 591 -48.32 31.98 42.24
N TYR A 592 -49.13 31.22 42.97
CA TYR A 592 -50.37 31.71 43.56
C TYR A 592 -50.63 31.10 44.93
N VAL A 593 -51.33 31.86 45.76
CA VAL A 593 -51.73 31.51 47.11
C VAL A 593 -53.25 31.49 47.18
N ARG A 594 -53.83 30.42 47.70
CA ARG A 594 -55.28 30.28 47.87
C ARG A 594 -55.66 30.03 49.33
N ASP A 595 -56.82 30.53 49.75
CA ASP A 595 -57.37 30.28 51.09
C ASP A 595 -57.95 28.86 51.21
N ARG A 596 -58.46 28.53 52.40
CA ARG A 596 -59.03 27.22 52.71
C ARG A 596 -60.27 26.85 51.89
N GLN A 597 -60.96 27.84 51.31
CA GLN A 597 -62.10 27.62 50.39
C GLN A 597 -61.64 27.60 48.91
N GLY A 598 -60.33 27.65 48.65
CA GLY A 598 -59.76 27.64 47.31
C GLY A 598 -59.85 28.99 46.59
N ARG A 599 -60.12 30.10 47.29
CA ARG A 599 -60.17 31.45 46.73
C ARG A 599 -58.79 32.06 46.63
N LEU A 600 -58.51 32.78 45.55
CA LEU A 600 -57.19 33.38 45.31
C LEU A 600 -56.91 34.52 46.31
N MET A 601 -55.82 34.43 47.06
CA MET A 601 -55.40 35.44 48.03
C MET A 601 -54.27 36.34 47.52
N ALA A 602 -53.35 35.76 46.76
CA ALA A 602 -52.24 36.47 46.14
C ALA A 602 -51.75 35.66 44.94
N CYS A 603 -51.23 36.34 43.93
CA CYS A 603 -50.50 35.71 42.83
C CYS A 603 -49.43 36.67 42.34
N ASN A 604 -48.44 36.10 41.68
CA ASN A 604 -47.43 36.89 41.01
C ASN A 604 -47.88 37.32 39.60
N ASN A 605 -47.19 38.30 39.03
CA ASN A 605 -47.52 38.81 37.70
C ASN A 605 -47.51 37.72 36.62
N ALA A 606 -46.58 36.75 36.69
CA ALA A 606 -46.52 35.64 35.73
C ALA A 606 -47.81 34.80 35.68
N TYR A 607 -48.49 34.60 36.82
CA TYR A 607 -49.80 33.92 36.84
C TYR A 607 -50.89 34.72 36.12
N LEU A 608 -50.90 36.04 36.27
CA LEU A 608 -51.88 36.90 35.62
C LEU A 608 -51.65 36.96 34.10
N ASP A 609 -50.39 37.06 33.69
CA ASP A 609 -49.99 37.15 32.27
C ASP A 609 -50.37 35.89 31.49
N VAL A 610 -50.15 34.69 32.06
CA VAL A 610 -50.46 33.42 31.38
C VAL A 610 -51.95 33.23 31.13
N PHE A 611 -52.80 33.61 32.09
CA PHE A 611 -54.25 33.45 31.95
C PHE A 611 -54.94 34.70 31.37
N GLY A 612 -54.21 35.80 31.19
CA GLY A 612 -54.72 37.08 30.66
C GLY A 612 -55.71 37.78 31.60
N PHE A 613 -55.64 37.49 32.89
CA PHE A 613 -56.54 38.06 33.89
C PHE A 613 -55.95 39.34 34.51
N LYS A 614 -56.79 40.29 34.90
CA LYS A 614 -56.37 41.36 35.82
C LYS A 614 -56.53 40.88 37.25
N LEU A 615 -55.60 41.25 38.13
CA LEU A 615 -55.60 40.83 39.54
C LEU A 615 -56.95 41.06 40.23
N GLU A 616 -57.55 42.24 40.00
CA GLU A 616 -58.84 42.66 40.57
C GLU A 616 -60.00 41.74 40.17
N ASP A 617 -59.91 41.10 39.00
CA ASP A 617 -60.96 40.26 38.45
C ASP A 617 -60.94 38.84 39.02
N VAL A 618 -59.82 38.42 39.64
CA VAL A 618 -59.59 37.02 40.08
C VAL A 618 -59.30 36.88 41.57
N ILE A 619 -58.85 37.95 42.23
CA ILE A 619 -58.61 37.96 43.67
C ILE A 619 -59.92 37.70 44.44
N GLY A 620 -59.88 36.85 45.46
CA GLY A 620 -61.04 36.44 46.24
C GLY A 620 -61.99 35.42 45.58
N LYS A 621 -61.69 34.96 44.35
CA LYS A 621 -62.52 33.99 43.61
C LYS A 621 -61.89 32.60 43.51
N THR A 622 -62.73 31.57 43.40
CA THR A 622 -62.28 30.18 43.17
C THR A 622 -61.93 29.95 41.70
N VAL A 623 -61.15 28.91 41.39
CA VAL A 623 -60.76 28.62 39.99
C VAL A 623 -61.97 28.32 39.09
N VAL A 624 -63.05 27.76 39.65
CA VAL A 624 -64.31 27.50 38.94
C VAL A 624 -65.09 28.79 38.67
N GLU A 625 -64.97 29.79 39.55
CA GLU A 625 -65.57 31.12 39.38
C GLU A 625 -64.78 31.98 38.37
N THR A 626 -63.48 31.71 38.17
CA THR A 626 -62.60 32.51 37.30
C THR A 626 -62.41 31.94 35.90
N ASP A 627 -62.32 30.61 35.73
CA ASP A 627 -62.13 29.97 34.43
C ASP A 627 -63.44 29.31 33.94
N THR A 628 -64.23 30.06 33.18
CA THR A 628 -65.52 29.63 32.63
C THR A 628 -65.41 28.99 31.24
N GLY A 629 -64.22 28.98 30.62
CA GLY A 629 -63.98 28.50 29.27
C GLY A 629 -63.73 26.98 29.17
N ASN A 630 -63.26 26.35 30.26
CA ASN A 630 -63.01 24.90 30.33
C ASN A 630 -63.48 24.30 31.67
N PRO A 631 -64.80 24.14 31.88
CA PRO A 631 -65.37 23.70 33.16
C PRO A 631 -64.82 22.36 33.69
N PRO A 632 -64.59 21.31 32.87
CA PRO A 632 -64.01 20.06 33.35
C PRO A 632 -62.60 20.21 33.93
N GLN A 633 -61.78 21.09 33.34
CA GLN A 633 -60.43 21.36 33.84
C GLN A 633 -60.48 22.14 35.15
N ALA A 634 -61.23 23.25 35.20
CA ALA A 634 -61.36 24.07 36.41
C ALA A 634 -61.93 23.28 37.60
N GLN A 635 -62.91 22.40 37.39
CA GLN A 635 -63.45 21.53 38.43
C GLN A 635 -62.43 20.53 38.96
N SER A 636 -61.64 19.91 38.09
CA SER A 636 -60.57 19.00 38.50
C SER A 636 -59.52 19.72 39.34
N PHE A 637 -59.04 20.90 38.91
CA PHE A 637 -58.10 21.71 39.69
C PHE A 637 -58.67 22.11 41.05
N HIS A 638 -59.95 22.48 41.11
CA HIS A 638 -60.59 22.85 42.38
C HIS A 638 -60.73 21.67 43.35
N ALA A 639 -61.07 20.49 42.84
CA ALA A 639 -61.15 19.27 43.63
C ALA A 639 -59.79 18.89 44.23
N ASP A 640 -58.71 19.04 43.47
CA ASP A 640 -57.34 18.79 43.94
C ASP A 640 -56.96 19.79 45.06
N TYR A 641 -57.34 21.06 44.93
CA TYR A 641 -57.11 22.07 45.98
C TYR A 641 -57.83 21.72 47.28
N LEU A 642 -59.11 21.35 47.21
CA LEU A 642 -59.89 20.98 48.41
C LEU A 642 -59.34 19.70 49.07
N SER A 643 -58.96 18.70 48.28
CA SER A 643 -58.32 17.48 48.76
C SER A 643 -57.00 17.77 49.51
N LEU A 644 -56.18 18.69 49.01
CA LEU A 644 -54.96 19.13 49.71
C LEU A 644 -55.28 19.86 51.02
N MET A 645 -56.33 20.69 51.07
CA MET A 645 -56.74 21.39 52.29
C MET A 645 -57.24 20.43 53.38
N GLU A 646 -57.93 19.35 52.98
CA GLU A 646 -58.44 18.33 53.90
C GLU A 646 -57.32 17.41 54.42
N ARG A 647 -56.44 16.94 53.53
CA ARG A 647 -55.38 15.98 53.87
C ARG A 647 -54.14 16.65 54.47
N GLY A 648 -53.86 17.90 54.09
CA GLY A 648 -52.70 18.66 54.56
C GLY A 648 -51.35 18.13 54.08
N GLU A 649 -51.34 17.37 52.98
CA GLU A 649 -50.14 16.77 52.37
C GLU A 649 -49.77 17.48 51.06
N PRO A 650 -48.47 17.70 50.79
CA PRO A 650 -47.97 18.20 49.50
C PRO A 650 -48.40 17.34 48.31
N GLN A 651 -48.78 17.97 47.19
CA GLN A 651 -49.04 17.29 45.93
C GLN A 651 -48.18 17.88 44.81
N ILE A 652 -47.46 17.03 44.10
CA ILE A 652 -46.57 17.43 43.00
C ILE A 652 -46.69 16.41 41.87
N HIS A 653 -47.07 16.86 40.67
CA HIS A 653 -47.18 16.00 39.50
C HIS A 653 -47.16 16.81 38.19
N ASP A 654 -46.83 16.13 37.10
CA ASP A 654 -46.96 16.68 35.74
C ASP A 654 -48.42 16.65 35.27
N ARG A 655 -48.84 17.68 34.55
CA ARG A 655 -50.19 17.77 34.01
C ARG A 655 -50.25 18.68 32.79
N VAL A 656 -51.23 18.42 31.93
CA VAL A 656 -51.54 19.27 30.78
C VAL A 656 -52.49 20.40 31.18
N LEU A 657 -52.05 21.64 31.01
CA LEU A 657 -52.83 22.86 31.21
C LEU A 657 -53.25 23.41 29.84
N LYS A 658 -54.53 23.77 29.70
CA LYS A 658 -55.05 24.43 28.50
C LYS A 658 -55.30 25.87 28.87
N VAL A 659 -54.61 26.81 28.23
CA VAL A 659 -54.75 28.22 28.53
C VAL A 659 -55.88 28.85 27.70
N PRO A 660 -56.54 29.93 28.16
CA PRO A 660 -57.71 30.52 27.49
C PRO A 660 -57.50 30.93 26.03
N GLY A 661 -56.25 31.18 25.60
CA GLY A 661 -55.87 31.50 24.22
C GLY A 661 -55.74 30.29 23.28
N GLY A 662 -56.10 29.07 23.71
CA GLY A 662 -56.04 27.85 22.90
C GLY A 662 -54.70 27.10 22.96
N GLY A 663 -53.69 27.65 23.63
CA GLY A 663 -52.40 26.99 23.87
C GLY A 663 -52.51 25.80 24.84
N VAL A 664 -51.70 24.77 24.60
CA VAL A 664 -51.59 23.59 25.46
C VAL A 664 -50.19 23.55 26.04
N LEU A 665 -50.08 23.63 27.36
CA LEU A 665 -48.82 23.61 28.09
C LEU A 665 -48.69 22.30 28.88
N THR A 666 -47.50 21.72 28.88
CA THR A 666 -47.16 20.64 29.83
C THR A 666 -46.49 21.27 31.04
N ILE A 667 -47.17 21.22 32.18
CA ILE A 667 -46.73 21.89 33.39
C ILE A 667 -46.31 20.88 34.46
N TYR A 668 -45.18 21.15 35.10
CA TYR A 668 -44.80 20.50 36.35
C TYR A 668 -45.35 21.35 37.49
N GLN A 669 -46.40 20.87 38.17
CA GLN A 669 -47.11 21.63 39.19
C GLN A 669 -46.79 21.12 40.60
N TRP A 670 -46.53 22.05 41.52
CA TRP A 670 -46.43 21.77 42.95
C TRP A 670 -47.48 22.56 43.74
N MET A 671 -48.06 21.92 44.75
CA MET A 671 -49.04 22.48 45.66
C MET A 671 -48.68 22.11 47.09
N LEU A 672 -48.50 23.12 47.94
CA LEU A 672 -48.02 22.98 49.32
C LEU A 672 -49.02 23.61 50.31
N PRO A 673 -49.36 22.96 51.43
CA PRO A 673 -50.26 23.53 52.43
C PRO A 673 -49.57 24.64 53.23
N TYR A 674 -50.23 25.79 53.37
CA TYR A 674 -49.82 26.93 54.19
C TYR A 674 -50.49 26.86 55.56
N ARG A 675 -49.68 26.87 56.62
CA ARG A 675 -50.13 26.67 58.01
C ARG A 675 -49.91 27.92 58.86
N ASP A 676 -50.85 28.18 59.77
CA ASP A 676 -50.71 29.25 60.76
C ASP A 676 -49.77 28.86 61.92
N SER A 677 -49.53 29.80 62.84
CA SER A 677 -48.70 29.58 64.03
C SER A 677 -49.22 28.48 64.96
N ASN A 678 -50.48 28.05 64.79
CA ASN A 678 -51.12 26.99 65.56
C ASN A 678 -51.09 25.63 64.82
N GLY A 679 -50.45 25.56 63.64
CA GLY A 679 -50.26 24.34 62.85
C GLY A 679 -51.44 23.97 61.94
N ASN A 680 -52.51 24.76 61.92
CA ASN A 680 -53.69 24.49 61.10
C ASN A 680 -53.46 24.95 59.66
N VAL A 681 -53.93 24.17 58.69
CA VAL A 681 -53.89 24.58 57.27
C VAL A 681 -54.89 25.73 57.07
N VAL A 682 -54.36 26.91 56.73
CA VAL A 682 -55.10 28.15 56.50
C VAL A 682 -55.14 28.56 55.02
N GLY A 683 -54.33 27.89 54.18
CA GLY A 683 -54.35 28.06 52.73
C GLY A 683 -53.37 27.13 52.04
N MET A 684 -53.04 27.43 50.79
CA MET A 684 -52.03 26.72 50.00
C MET A 684 -51.19 27.70 49.20
N ILE A 685 -49.94 27.33 48.95
CA ILE A 685 -49.04 27.98 48.02
C ILE A 685 -48.80 26.99 46.90
N ALA A 686 -49.06 27.40 45.67
CA ALA A 686 -48.88 26.56 44.50
C ALA A 686 -48.17 27.33 43.39
N GLY A 687 -47.46 26.59 42.56
CA GLY A 687 -46.85 27.12 41.37
C GLY A 687 -46.63 26.03 40.34
N TRP A 688 -46.29 26.44 39.14
CA TRP A 688 -45.97 25.50 38.07
C TRP A 688 -44.94 26.08 37.12
N VAL A 689 -44.17 25.20 36.49
CA VAL A 689 -43.17 25.54 35.47
C VAL A 689 -43.57 24.90 34.16
N ASP A 690 -43.50 25.65 33.06
CA ASP A 690 -43.63 25.11 31.72
C ASP A 690 -42.36 24.33 31.36
N VAL A 691 -42.50 23.02 31.15
CA VAL A 691 -41.39 22.14 30.79
C VAL A 691 -41.38 21.80 29.29
N SER A 692 -42.23 22.44 28.49
CA SER A 692 -42.42 22.16 27.06
C SER A 692 -41.14 22.40 26.25
N GLU A 693 -40.45 23.53 26.46
CA GLU A 693 -39.22 23.86 25.72
C GLU A 693 -38.04 22.98 26.14
N ARG A 694 -37.91 22.67 27.44
CA ARG A 694 -36.86 21.78 27.95
C ARG A 694 -37.01 20.35 27.40
N GLN A 695 -38.23 19.82 27.34
CA GLN A 695 -38.49 18.53 26.71
C GLN A 695 -38.16 18.56 25.21
N ARG A 696 -38.49 19.66 24.51
CA ARG A 696 -38.14 19.84 23.10
C ARG A 696 -36.63 19.88 22.87
N LEU A 697 -35.88 20.63 23.68
CA LEU A 697 -34.42 20.75 23.59
C LEU A 697 -33.69 19.43 23.93
N LEU A 698 -34.19 18.68 24.91
CA LEU A 698 -33.67 17.34 25.22
C LEU A 698 -33.90 16.37 24.06
N GLY A 699 -35.05 16.46 23.37
CA GLY A 699 -35.30 15.73 22.13
C GLY A 699 -34.32 16.10 21.02
N GLN A 700 -34.11 17.40 20.78
CA GLN A 700 -33.17 17.89 19.76
C GLN A 700 -31.72 17.48 20.04
N LEU A 701 -31.30 17.48 21.31
CA LEU A 701 -29.96 17.03 21.70
C LEU A 701 -29.78 15.52 21.46
N GLN A 702 -30.81 14.74 21.75
CA GLN A 702 -30.81 13.30 21.54
C GLN A 702 -30.77 12.97 20.04
N GLU A 703 -31.58 13.65 19.22
CA GLU A 703 -31.55 13.54 17.74
C GLU A 703 -30.18 13.89 17.17
N ALA A 704 -29.59 15.03 17.56
CA ALA A 704 -28.28 15.46 17.06
C ALA A 704 -27.15 14.48 17.43
N LYS A 705 -27.24 13.85 18.61
CA LYS A 705 -26.28 12.81 19.03
C LYS A 705 -26.44 11.53 18.20
N GLU A 706 -27.67 11.09 18.00
CA GLU A 706 -27.96 9.89 17.20
C GLU A 706 -27.52 10.07 15.74
N GLU A 707 -27.66 11.28 15.19
CA GLU A 707 -27.17 11.66 13.86
C GLU A 707 -25.63 11.60 13.76
N ALA A 708 -24.92 12.12 14.76
CA ALA A 708 -23.45 12.07 14.80
C ALA A 708 -22.91 10.63 14.93
N ASP A 709 -23.53 9.82 15.79
CA ASP A 709 -23.16 8.41 15.98
C ASP A 709 -23.50 7.56 14.74
N ALA A 710 -24.55 7.90 14.00
CA ALA A 710 -24.87 7.30 12.71
C ALA A 710 -23.81 7.64 11.64
N ALA A 711 -23.41 8.90 11.54
CA ALA A 711 -22.38 9.35 10.59
C ALA A 711 -21.01 8.67 10.85
N ASN A 712 -20.61 8.54 12.12
CA ASN A 712 -19.34 7.91 12.47
C ASN A 712 -19.32 6.40 12.17
N ARG A 713 -20.46 5.71 12.40
CA ARG A 713 -20.61 4.29 12.02
C ARG A 713 -20.59 4.11 10.50
N ALA A 714 -21.29 4.97 9.76
CA ALA A 714 -21.26 4.96 8.29
C ALA A 714 -19.82 5.13 7.75
N LYS A 715 -19.04 6.06 8.31
CA LYS A 715 -17.63 6.28 7.95
C LYS A 715 -16.75 5.06 8.22
N THR A 716 -16.95 4.39 9.36
CA THR A 716 -16.18 3.19 9.73
C THR A 716 -16.51 2.02 8.80
N THR A 717 -17.80 1.80 8.51
CA THR A 717 -18.25 0.76 7.57
C THR A 717 -17.75 1.03 6.16
N PHE A 718 -17.78 2.29 5.70
CA PHE A 718 -17.22 2.71 4.41
C PHE A 718 -15.75 2.30 4.28
N LEU A 719 -14.90 2.66 5.26
CA LEU A 719 -13.47 2.34 5.21
C LEU A 719 -13.19 0.82 5.24
N ALA A 720 -13.97 0.07 6.01
CA ALA A 720 -13.85 -1.39 6.08
C ALA A 720 -14.21 -2.04 4.73
N THR A 721 -15.31 -1.62 4.11
CA THR A 721 -15.73 -2.10 2.78
C THR A 721 -14.72 -1.73 1.71
N MET A 722 -14.20 -0.49 1.71
CA MET A 722 -13.16 -0.08 0.75
C MET A 722 -11.89 -0.91 0.87
N SER A 723 -11.44 -1.19 2.09
CA SER A 723 -10.26 -2.03 2.28
C SER A 723 -10.45 -3.42 1.67
N HIS A 724 -11.66 -3.97 1.73
CA HIS A 724 -11.97 -5.30 1.20
C HIS A 724 -12.15 -5.32 -0.33
N GLU A 725 -12.82 -4.30 -0.88
CA GLU A 725 -13.06 -4.13 -2.32
C GLU A 725 -11.78 -3.75 -3.08
N ILE A 726 -10.81 -3.09 -2.43
CA ILE A 726 -9.49 -2.80 -3.01
C ILE A 726 -8.56 -4.02 -2.93
N ARG A 727 -8.56 -4.74 -1.80
CA ARG A 727 -7.63 -5.85 -1.55
C ARG A 727 -7.86 -7.05 -2.48
N THR A 728 -9.11 -7.33 -2.81
CA THR A 728 -9.49 -8.49 -3.62
C THR A 728 -8.94 -8.44 -5.06
N PRO A 729 -9.15 -7.37 -5.85
CA PRO A 729 -8.52 -7.25 -7.17
C PRO A 729 -7.01 -7.09 -7.07
N MET A 730 -6.49 -6.39 -6.05
CA MET A 730 -5.05 -6.21 -5.85
C MET A 730 -4.31 -7.55 -5.68
N ASN A 731 -4.84 -8.46 -4.87
CA ASN A 731 -4.26 -9.80 -4.70
C ASN A 731 -4.33 -10.65 -5.98
N ALA A 732 -5.38 -10.48 -6.79
CA ALA A 732 -5.50 -11.15 -8.08
C ALA A 732 -4.46 -10.61 -9.09
N VAL A 733 -4.23 -9.30 -9.13
CA VAL A 733 -3.18 -8.69 -9.96
C VAL A 733 -1.81 -9.20 -9.57
N ILE A 734 -1.48 -9.19 -8.27
CA ILE A 734 -0.19 -9.68 -7.76
C ILE A 734 0.00 -11.16 -8.11
N GLY A 735 -0.97 -12.02 -7.78
CA GLY A 735 -0.86 -13.46 -8.03
C GLY A 735 -0.76 -13.84 -9.52
N MET A 736 -1.48 -13.11 -10.40
CA MET A 736 -1.43 -13.38 -11.84
C MET A 736 -0.15 -12.84 -12.49
N ILE A 737 0.40 -11.71 -12.02
CA ILE A 737 1.71 -11.22 -12.45
C ILE A 737 2.82 -12.18 -11.97
N GLU A 738 2.75 -12.67 -10.73
CA GLU A 738 3.67 -13.68 -10.21
C GLU A 738 3.64 -14.98 -11.03
N LEU A 739 2.45 -15.44 -11.41
CA LEU A 739 2.27 -16.62 -12.26
C LEU A 739 2.84 -16.39 -13.66
N ALA A 740 2.56 -15.23 -14.27
CA ALA A 740 3.11 -14.86 -15.57
C ALA A 740 4.64 -14.73 -15.55
N GLN A 741 5.21 -14.19 -14.48
CA GLN A 741 6.67 -14.11 -14.28
C GLN A 741 7.30 -15.50 -14.17
N LYS A 742 6.73 -16.39 -13.34
CA LYS A 742 7.22 -17.78 -13.22
C LYS A 742 7.12 -18.57 -14.53
N ASN A 743 6.04 -18.38 -15.28
CA ASN A 743 5.89 -19.03 -16.58
C ASN A 743 6.91 -18.48 -17.59
N ALA A 744 7.18 -17.17 -17.56
CA ALA A 744 8.20 -16.55 -18.42
C ALA A 744 9.62 -17.03 -18.11
N GLU A 745 9.96 -17.26 -16.83
CA GLU A 745 11.24 -17.88 -16.42
C GLU A 745 11.42 -19.31 -16.96
N GLN A 746 10.31 -20.02 -17.22
CA GLN A 746 10.28 -21.33 -17.85
C GLN A 746 10.17 -21.27 -19.38
N GLY A 747 10.32 -20.07 -19.98
CA GLY A 747 10.20 -19.85 -21.42
C GLY A 747 8.77 -19.89 -21.97
N ARG A 748 7.74 -19.83 -21.11
CA ARG A 748 6.33 -19.85 -21.49
C ARG A 748 5.68 -18.50 -21.23
N VAL A 749 5.15 -17.85 -22.26
CA VAL A 749 4.36 -16.63 -22.08
C VAL A 749 2.94 -17.01 -21.67
N ASP A 750 2.54 -16.68 -20.45
CA ASP A 750 1.18 -16.89 -19.94
C ASP A 750 0.32 -15.65 -20.24
N GLN A 751 -0.27 -15.64 -21.44
CA GLN A 751 -1.13 -14.56 -21.90
C GLN A 751 -2.41 -14.45 -21.07
N ASP A 752 -2.96 -15.58 -20.63
CA ASP A 752 -4.21 -15.63 -19.85
C ASP A 752 -3.99 -15.00 -18.46
N ALA A 753 -2.87 -15.29 -17.79
CA ALA A 753 -2.53 -14.66 -16.51
C ALA A 753 -2.32 -13.14 -16.67
N LEU A 754 -1.61 -12.70 -17.71
CA LEU A 754 -1.43 -11.26 -17.98
C LEU A 754 -2.75 -10.56 -18.33
N GLU A 755 -3.66 -11.24 -19.03
CA GLU A 755 -4.99 -10.71 -19.36
C GLU A 755 -5.87 -10.59 -18.10
N VAL A 756 -5.89 -11.61 -17.24
CA VAL A 756 -6.62 -11.56 -15.96
C VAL A 756 -6.05 -10.49 -15.03
N ALA A 757 -4.72 -10.33 -14.96
CA ALA A 757 -4.08 -9.25 -14.21
C ALA A 757 -4.47 -7.86 -14.76
N SER A 758 -4.51 -7.71 -16.08
CA SER A 758 -4.93 -6.47 -16.74
C SER A 758 -6.40 -6.15 -16.44
N MET A 759 -7.29 -7.15 -16.53
CA MET A 759 -8.70 -7.01 -16.18
C MET A 759 -8.90 -6.60 -14.72
N ALA A 760 -8.24 -7.27 -13.77
CA ALA A 760 -8.33 -6.95 -12.35
C ALA A 760 -7.79 -5.54 -12.04
N SER A 761 -6.72 -5.11 -12.71
CA SER A 761 -6.15 -3.76 -12.58
C SER A 761 -7.10 -2.68 -13.10
N ARG A 762 -7.78 -2.93 -14.24
CA ARG A 762 -8.77 -2.00 -14.81
C ARG A 762 -10.00 -1.87 -13.90
N SER A 763 -10.53 -2.97 -13.39
CA SER A 763 -11.64 -2.94 -12.43
C SER A 763 -11.31 -2.19 -11.14
N MET A 764 -10.06 -2.28 -10.67
CA MET A 764 -9.60 -1.52 -9.50
C MET A 764 -9.53 -0.01 -9.78
N LEU A 765 -9.08 0.39 -10.98
CA LEU A 765 -9.07 1.81 -11.39
C LEU A 765 -10.49 2.39 -11.52
N GLU A 766 -11.43 1.61 -12.07
CA GLU A 766 -12.85 1.99 -12.13
C GLU A 766 -13.43 2.20 -10.73
N LEU A 767 -13.18 1.26 -9.81
CA LEU A 767 -13.62 1.37 -8.41
C LEU A 767 -13.06 2.63 -7.75
N ILE A 768 -11.76 2.90 -7.88
CA ILE A 768 -11.14 4.11 -7.32
C ILE A 768 -11.77 5.38 -7.92
N GLY A 769 -12.03 5.38 -9.23
CA GLY A 769 -12.73 6.47 -9.91
C GLY A 769 -14.13 6.72 -9.33
N ASP A 770 -14.94 5.67 -9.19
CA ASP A 770 -16.29 5.74 -8.63
C ASP A 770 -16.30 6.29 -7.19
N ILE A 771 -15.32 5.91 -6.36
CA ILE A 771 -15.17 6.38 -4.98
C ILE A 771 -14.87 7.88 -4.95
N LEU A 772 -13.96 8.32 -5.81
CA LEU A 772 -13.60 9.74 -5.93
C LEU A 772 -14.78 10.56 -6.43
N ASP A 773 -15.55 10.05 -7.40
CA ASP A 773 -16.77 10.71 -7.87
C ASP A 773 -17.82 10.84 -6.75
N ILE A 774 -18.04 9.81 -5.91
CA ILE A 774 -18.93 9.90 -4.74
C ILE A 774 -18.45 10.94 -3.72
N ALA A 775 -17.16 10.92 -3.36
CA ALA A 775 -16.63 11.88 -2.40
C ALA A 775 -16.73 13.33 -2.92
N ARG A 776 -16.61 13.54 -4.23
CA ARG A 776 -16.77 14.84 -4.89
C ARG A 776 -18.23 15.30 -4.93
N ILE A 777 -19.17 14.37 -5.12
CA ILE A 777 -20.60 14.67 -5.09
C ILE A 777 -21.03 15.08 -3.68
N GLU A 778 -20.63 14.34 -2.64
CA GLU A 778 -21.01 14.63 -1.24
C GLU A 778 -20.45 15.96 -0.73
N THR A 779 -19.27 16.36 -1.20
CA THR A 779 -18.64 17.64 -0.85
C THR A 779 -19.13 18.82 -1.70
N GLY A 780 -19.97 18.57 -2.71
CA GLY A 780 -20.45 19.58 -3.65
C GLY A 780 -19.36 20.17 -4.54
N HIS A 781 -18.22 19.48 -4.70
CA HIS A 781 -17.07 19.92 -5.51
C HIS A 781 -17.06 19.33 -6.92
N LEU A 782 -18.03 18.48 -7.28
CA LEU A 782 -18.22 18.04 -8.66
C LEU A 782 -18.89 19.15 -9.48
N SER A 783 -18.21 19.69 -10.49
CA SER A 783 -18.77 20.66 -11.44
C SER A 783 -18.99 20.04 -12.82
N LEU A 784 -20.15 20.28 -13.44
CA LEU A 784 -20.42 19.86 -14.82
C LEU A 784 -19.74 20.80 -15.82
N THR A 785 -19.09 20.22 -16.83
CA THR A 785 -18.45 20.99 -17.92
C THR A 785 -19.34 20.92 -19.16
N LEU A 786 -20.26 21.87 -19.29
CA LEU A 786 -21.20 21.91 -20.43
C LEU A 786 -20.46 22.27 -21.73
N ALA A 787 -20.56 21.41 -22.75
CA ALA A 787 -20.01 21.63 -24.08
C ALA A 787 -21.03 21.28 -25.17
N PRO A 788 -20.95 21.91 -26.37
CA PRO A 788 -21.78 21.52 -27.51
C PRO A 788 -21.46 20.08 -27.93
N ALA A 789 -22.45 19.19 -27.91
CA ALA A 789 -22.29 17.80 -28.33
C ALA A 789 -23.54 17.25 -29.03
N ASN A 790 -23.33 16.37 -30.03
CA ASN A 790 -24.40 15.70 -30.75
C ASN A 790 -24.85 14.42 -30.01
N LEU A 791 -26.11 14.39 -29.55
CA LEU A 791 -26.65 13.26 -28.78
C LEU A 791 -26.70 11.96 -29.59
N HIS A 792 -27.00 12.04 -30.89
CA HIS A 792 -27.03 10.87 -31.77
C HIS A 792 -25.67 10.19 -31.83
N GLU A 793 -24.62 10.96 -32.12
CA GLU A 793 -23.25 10.45 -32.23
C GLU A 793 -22.75 9.87 -30.90
N MET A 794 -23.07 10.54 -29.79
CA MET A 794 -22.68 10.07 -28.47
C MET A 794 -23.33 8.73 -28.10
N LEU A 795 -24.64 8.59 -28.29
CA LEU A 795 -25.38 7.37 -27.98
C LEU A 795 -24.97 6.23 -28.92
N ALA A 796 -24.79 6.52 -30.22
CA ALA A 796 -24.31 5.55 -31.20
C ALA A 796 -22.87 5.09 -30.87
N SER A 797 -22.00 6.01 -30.44
CA SER A 797 -20.63 5.69 -30.03
C SER A 797 -20.60 4.77 -28.82
N VAL A 798 -21.42 5.01 -27.80
CA VAL A 798 -21.48 4.14 -26.61
C VAL A 798 -22.07 2.78 -26.99
N ALA A 799 -23.17 2.75 -27.75
CA ALA A 799 -23.79 1.49 -28.16
C ALA A 799 -22.84 0.59 -28.95
N ARG A 800 -22.01 1.16 -29.84
CA ARG A 800 -21.03 0.41 -30.64
C ARG A 800 -19.98 -0.30 -29.80
N VAL A 801 -19.55 0.29 -28.68
CA VAL A 801 -18.59 -0.33 -27.75
C VAL A 801 -19.21 -1.56 -27.09
N PHE A 802 -20.48 -1.47 -26.70
CA PHE A 802 -21.19 -2.56 -26.02
C PHE A 802 -21.78 -3.61 -26.96
N GLU A 803 -21.81 -3.36 -28.26
CA GLU A 803 -22.28 -4.32 -29.27
C GLU A 803 -21.40 -5.57 -29.32
N GLY A 804 -20.08 -5.41 -29.22
CA GLY A 804 -19.13 -6.53 -29.12
C GLY A 804 -19.37 -7.38 -27.87
N LEU A 805 -19.49 -6.73 -26.71
CA LEU A 805 -19.74 -7.42 -25.43
C LEU A 805 -21.09 -8.16 -25.41
N ALA A 806 -22.13 -7.56 -25.98
CA ALA A 806 -23.44 -8.21 -26.12
C ALA A 806 -23.36 -9.42 -27.05
N ARG A 807 -22.62 -9.31 -28.16
CA ARG A 807 -22.42 -10.39 -29.13
C ARG A 807 -21.66 -11.57 -28.53
N ASP A 808 -20.61 -11.33 -27.74
CA ASP A 808 -19.83 -12.37 -27.07
C ASP A 808 -20.68 -13.14 -26.05
N LYS A 809 -21.64 -12.46 -25.40
CA LYS A 809 -22.65 -13.09 -24.53
C LYS A 809 -23.85 -13.69 -25.27
N GLY A 810 -23.94 -13.55 -26.60
CA GLY A 810 -25.09 -14.02 -27.38
C GLY A 810 -26.40 -13.25 -27.15
N LEU A 811 -26.33 -11.99 -26.71
CA LEU A 811 -27.47 -11.11 -26.49
C LEU A 811 -27.74 -10.23 -27.73
N LEU A 812 -29.02 -9.94 -27.99
CA LEU A 812 -29.41 -8.97 -29.02
C LEU A 812 -29.45 -7.55 -28.43
N LEU A 813 -28.58 -6.66 -28.89
CA LEU A 813 -28.59 -5.23 -28.53
C LEU A 813 -29.37 -4.43 -29.60
N HIS A 814 -30.56 -3.93 -29.25
CA HIS A 814 -31.40 -3.13 -30.15
C HIS A 814 -31.29 -1.63 -29.80
N VAL A 815 -30.89 -0.81 -30.77
CA VAL A 815 -30.73 0.64 -30.60
C VAL A 815 -31.86 1.38 -31.34
N ALA A 816 -32.70 2.12 -30.61
CA ALA A 816 -33.85 2.85 -31.12
C ALA A 816 -33.72 4.35 -30.83
N LEU A 817 -33.08 5.08 -31.74
CA LEU A 817 -32.80 6.52 -31.61
C LEU A 817 -33.78 7.34 -32.45
N ASP A 818 -34.47 8.28 -31.82
CA ASP A 818 -35.36 9.24 -32.51
C ASP A 818 -34.56 10.16 -33.45
N PRO A 819 -34.96 10.36 -34.72
CA PRO A 819 -34.28 11.29 -35.64
C PRO A 819 -34.13 12.72 -35.10
N MET A 820 -35.00 13.16 -34.17
CA MET A 820 -34.89 14.48 -33.55
C MET A 820 -33.68 14.65 -32.62
N ILE A 821 -33.00 13.57 -32.23
CA ILE A 821 -31.81 13.65 -31.37
C ILE A 821 -30.54 14.08 -32.12
N ASP A 822 -30.56 14.11 -33.46
CA ASP A 822 -29.45 14.55 -34.29
C ASP A 822 -29.32 16.08 -34.29
N ARG A 823 -29.05 16.62 -33.09
CA ARG A 823 -28.88 18.05 -32.82
C ARG A 823 -27.77 18.23 -31.79
N SER A 824 -27.03 19.33 -31.93
CA SER A 824 -26.06 19.72 -30.90
C SER A 824 -26.77 20.37 -29.71
N VAL A 825 -26.48 19.87 -28.51
CA VAL A 825 -26.98 20.37 -27.23
C VAL A 825 -25.82 20.72 -26.32
N LEU A 826 -26.04 21.62 -25.37
CA LEU A 826 -25.10 21.87 -24.26
C LEU A 826 -25.30 20.77 -23.21
N ILE A 827 -24.30 19.90 -23.09
CA ILE A 827 -24.27 18.81 -22.11
C ILE A 827 -22.82 18.51 -21.73
N ASP A 828 -22.57 17.90 -20.57
CA ASP A 828 -21.25 17.35 -20.25
C ASP A 828 -21.08 16.00 -20.97
N PRO A 829 -20.22 15.90 -22.01
CA PRO A 829 -20.20 14.71 -22.85
C PRO A 829 -19.60 13.50 -22.12
N MET A 830 -18.69 13.74 -21.19
CA MET A 830 -18.02 12.68 -20.43
C MET A 830 -18.98 12.09 -19.40
N ARG A 831 -19.64 12.94 -18.62
CA ARG A 831 -20.59 12.50 -17.58
C ARG A 831 -21.84 11.87 -18.18
N PHE A 832 -22.33 12.38 -19.31
CA PHE A 832 -23.45 11.75 -20.01
C PHE A 832 -23.08 10.36 -20.54
N LYS A 833 -21.90 10.18 -21.15
CA LYS A 833 -21.43 8.84 -21.56
C LYS A 833 -21.29 7.89 -20.38
N GLN A 834 -20.79 8.36 -19.23
CA GLN A 834 -20.68 7.57 -18.01
C GLN A 834 -22.06 7.03 -17.55
N VAL A 835 -23.09 7.89 -17.53
CA VAL A 835 -24.47 7.46 -17.21
C VAL A 835 -24.93 6.36 -18.16
N VAL A 836 -24.79 6.55 -19.47
CA VAL A 836 -25.25 5.58 -20.47
C VAL A 836 -24.48 4.26 -20.37
N SER A 837 -23.16 4.30 -20.24
CA SER A 837 -22.30 3.12 -20.10
C SER A 837 -22.63 2.32 -18.83
N ASN A 838 -22.88 2.99 -17.70
CA ASN A 838 -23.26 2.32 -16.45
C ASN A 838 -24.60 1.61 -16.57
N LEU A 839 -25.58 2.22 -17.23
CA LEU A 839 -26.91 1.61 -17.44
C LEU A 839 -26.85 0.44 -18.42
N LEU A 840 -26.14 0.61 -19.54
CA LEU A 840 -26.03 -0.42 -20.58
C LEU A 840 -25.16 -1.60 -20.14
N GLY A 841 -24.08 -1.32 -19.42
CA GLY A 841 -23.22 -2.33 -18.81
C GLY A 841 -23.98 -3.18 -17.80
N ASN A 842 -24.81 -2.57 -16.93
CA ASN A 842 -25.65 -3.32 -15.99
C ASN A 842 -26.69 -4.19 -16.73
N ALA A 843 -27.36 -3.67 -17.75
CA ALA A 843 -28.32 -4.42 -18.55
C ALA A 843 -27.69 -5.68 -19.20
N ILE A 844 -26.49 -5.55 -19.77
CA ILE A 844 -25.75 -6.68 -20.38
C ILE A 844 -25.18 -7.63 -19.31
N LYS A 845 -24.75 -7.09 -18.18
CA LYS A 845 -24.18 -7.89 -17.07
C LYS A 845 -25.23 -8.84 -16.49
N PHE A 846 -26.44 -8.36 -16.22
CA PHE A 846 -27.50 -9.10 -15.53
C PHE A 846 -28.51 -9.80 -16.45
N THR A 847 -28.25 -9.78 -17.77
CA THR A 847 -29.00 -10.57 -18.75
C THR A 847 -28.13 -11.73 -19.22
N ALA A 848 -28.53 -12.97 -18.88
CA ALA A 848 -27.83 -14.17 -19.33
C ALA A 848 -28.22 -14.57 -20.75
N THR A 849 -29.51 -14.48 -21.08
CA THR A 849 -30.07 -14.78 -22.40
C THR A 849 -31.23 -13.83 -22.69
N GLY A 850 -31.35 -13.34 -23.93
CA GLY A 850 -32.44 -12.45 -24.34
C GLY A 850 -31.93 -11.20 -25.06
N GLN A 851 -32.54 -10.06 -24.77
CA GLN A 851 -32.24 -8.81 -25.47
C GLN A 851 -32.08 -7.63 -24.51
N VAL A 852 -31.28 -6.67 -24.94
CA VAL A 852 -31.11 -5.35 -24.30
C VAL A 852 -31.50 -4.29 -25.32
N ARG A 853 -32.30 -3.32 -24.91
CA ARG A 853 -32.78 -2.23 -25.76
C ARG A 853 -32.35 -0.88 -25.21
N LEU A 854 -31.60 -0.13 -26.00
CA LEU A 854 -31.27 1.27 -25.76
C LEU A 854 -32.20 2.13 -26.63
N GLY A 855 -32.91 3.08 -26.05
CA GLY A 855 -33.69 4.01 -26.84
C GLY A 855 -33.68 5.43 -26.30
N ALA A 856 -33.80 6.39 -27.20
CA ALA A 856 -33.85 7.81 -26.89
C ALA A 856 -34.96 8.48 -27.68
N GLN A 857 -35.80 9.23 -26.99
CA GLN A 857 -36.93 9.98 -27.55
C GLN A 857 -36.79 11.44 -27.17
N CYS A 858 -37.08 12.35 -28.10
CA CYS A 858 -37.05 13.78 -27.83
C CYS A 858 -38.43 14.39 -28.04
N THR A 859 -38.80 15.30 -27.14
CA THR A 859 -40.00 16.14 -27.33
C THR A 859 -39.58 17.61 -27.31
N PRO A 860 -40.07 18.44 -28.26
CA PRO A 860 -39.81 19.87 -28.20
C PRO A 860 -40.47 20.47 -26.95
N ALA A 861 -39.72 21.19 -26.12
CA ALA A 861 -40.32 21.97 -25.06
C ALA A 861 -41.09 23.14 -25.69
N VAL A 862 -42.40 23.19 -25.47
CA VAL A 862 -43.25 24.27 -25.99
C VAL A 862 -42.78 25.59 -25.36
N ALA A 863 -42.13 26.43 -26.18
CA ALA A 863 -41.68 27.81 -25.90
C ALA A 863 -40.29 28.07 -25.25
N SER A 864 -39.27 27.20 -25.40
CA SER A 864 -37.88 27.56 -25.02
C SER A 864 -36.83 26.85 -25.88
N ASP A 865 -35.59 27.38 -25.93
CA ASP A 865 -34.40 26.82 -26.62
C ASP A 865 -33.93 25.47 -26.01
N HIS A 866 -34.84 24.69 -25.42
CA HIS A 866 -34.56 23.44 -24.73
C HIS A 866 -35.22 22.22 -25.40
N LEU A 867 -34.50 21.11 -25.38
CA LEU A 867 -34.86 19.78 -25.86
C LEU A 867 -35.06 18.86 -24.65
N ASN A 868 -36.25 18.28 -24.51
CA ASN A 868 -36.51 17.29 -23.47
C ASN A 868 -36.15 15.89 -23.99
N LEU A 869 -35.05 15.34 -23.49
CA LEU A 869 -34.56 14.01 -23.79
C LEU A 869 -35.14 13.00 -22.79
N ARG A 870 -35.76 11.93 -23.31
CA ARG A 870 -36.10 10.72 -22.56
C ARG A 870 -35.29 9.54 -23.10
N LEU A 871 -34.28 9.14 -22.34
CA LEU A 871 -33.45 7.97 -22.60
C LEU A 871 -34.01 6.79 -21.80
N TYR A 872 -34.02 5.58 -22.36
CA TYR A 872 -34.33 4.37 -21.62
C TYR A 872 -33.39 3.22 -22.00
N VAL A 873 -33.04 2.42 -21.01
CA VAL A 873 -32.32 1.15 -21.17
C VAL A 873 -33.21 0.05 -20.57
N GLU A 874 -33.51 -0.96 -21.37
CA GLU A 874 -34.44 -2.04 -21.01
C GLU A 874 -33.77 -3.39 -21.27
N ASP A 875 -33.82 -4.29 -20.30
CA ASP A 875 -33.30 -5.65 -20.39
C ASP A 875 -34.36 -6.70 -20.08
N THR A 876 -34.15 -7.92 -20.56
CA THR A 876 -35.00 -9.10 -20.26
C THR A 876 -34.35 -10.03 -19.23
N GLY A 877 -33.46 -9.50 -18.39
CA GLY A 877 -32.66 -10.26 -17.43
C GLY A 877 -33.42 -10.70 -16.18
N VAL A 878 -32.67 -10.97 -15.11
CA VAL A 878 -33.21 -11.55 -13.86
C VAL A 878 -34.21 -10.64 -13.12
N GLY A 879 -34.25 -9.34 -13.44
CA GLY A 879 -35.07 -8.37 -12.72
C GLY A 879 -34.67 -8.18 -11.25
N ILE A 880 -35.31 -7.25 -10.56
CA ILE A 880 -34.93 -6.80 -9.22
C ILE A 880 -36.16 -6.86 -8.30
N SER A 881 -35.97 -7.35 -7.06
CA SER A 881 -37.04 -7.43 -6.06
C SER A 881 -37.50 -6.03 -5.60
N ALA A 882 -38.73 -5.91 -5.12
CA ALA A 882 -39.26 -4.62 -4.63
C ALA A 882 -38.48 -4.09 -3.41
N GLU A 883 -37.91 -4.99 -2.60
CA GLU A 883 -37.08 -4.63 -1.44
C GLU A 883 -35.71 -4.10 -1.88
N ASP A 884 -35.04 -4.79 -2.82
CA ASP A 884 -33.74 -4.35 -3.34
C ASP A 884 -33.88 -3.03 -4.12
N GLN A 885 -34.97 -2.83 -4.88
CA GLN A 885 -35.23 -1.57 -5.61
C GLN A 885 -35.23 -0.33 -4.71
N GLN A 886 -35.68 -0.45 -3.46
CA GLN A 886 -35.70 0.65 -2.50
C GLN A 886 -34.30 0.96 -1.94
N ARG A 887 -33.40 -0.01 -1.94
CA ARG A 887 -32.08 0.06 -1.28
C ARG A 887 -30.92 0.26 -2.26
N LEU A 888 -31.08 -0.10 -3.53
CA LEU A 888 -30.03 -0.09 -4.58
C LEU A 888 -29.44 1.30 -4.90
N PHE A 889 -30.09 2.36 -4.45
CA PHE A 889 -29.61 3.73 -4.64
C PHE A 889 -28.90 4.29 -3.41
N ASN A 890 -28.74 3.47 -2.37
CA ASN A 890 -27.79 3.76 -1.30
C ASN A 890 -26.41 3.24 -1.71
N PRO A 891 -25.32 3.96 -1.37
CA PRO A 891 -23.96 3.54 -1.70
C PRO A 891 -23.65 2.12 -1.20
N PHE A 892 -22.91 1.34 -1.99
CA PHE A 892 -22.41 -0.02 -1.67
C PHE A 892 -23.47 -1.10 -1.48
N ILE A 893 -24.75 -0.83 -1.77
CA ILE A 893 -25.78 -1.87 -1.72
C ILE A 893 -25.86 -2.61 -3.05
N GLN A 894 -25.62 -3.91 -3.01
CA GLN A 894 -25.82 -4.83 -4.13
C GLN A 894 -27.10 -5.65 -3.90
N GLY A 895 -27.80 -6.02 -4.99
CA GLY A 895 -29.03 -6.81 -4.91
C GLY A 895 -28.77 -8.24 -4.45
N SER A 896 -29.62 -8.76 -3.57
CA SER A 896 -29.39 -9.99 -2.79
C SER A 896 -29.58 -11.31 -3.58
N ASN A 897 -29.96 -11.25 -4.85
CA ASN A 897 -30.58 -12.38 -5.58
C ASN A 897 -29.66 -13.12 -6.57
N ASN A 898 -28.34 -13.21 -6.36
CA ASN A 898 -27.50 -13.97 -7.30
C ASN A 898 -26.26 -14.63 -6.64
N ASP A 899 -26.42 -15.90 -6.22
CA ASP A 899 -25.39 -16.72 -5.56
C ASP A 899 -24.12 -16.98 -6.40
N GLN A 900 -24.10 -16.60 -7.69
CA GLN A 900 -22.93 -16.76 -8.56
C GLN A 900 -22.37 -15.45 -9.15
N SER A 901 -23.05 -14.30 -8.97
CA SER A 901 -22.64 -13.01 -9.59
C SER A 901 -22.37 -11.89 -8.56
N ALA A 902 -22.52 -12.17 -7.27
CA ALA A 902 -22.32 -11.24 -6.15
C ALA A 902 -20.86 -10.75 -5.94
N ARG A 903 -19.92 -11.06 -6.85
CA ARG A 903 -18.49 -10.71 -6.73
C ARG A 903 -17.97 -9.72 -7.78
N SER A 904 -18.84 -9.11 -8.61
CA SER A 904 -18.39 -8.44 -9.84
C SER A 904 -18.72 -6.95 -9.96
N GLY A 905 -19.25 -6.24 -8.95
CA GLY A 905 -19.49 -4.79 -9.10
C GLY A 905 -19.54 -4.01 -7.79
N SER A 906 -19.12 -2.74 -7.82
CA SER A 906 -18.95 -1.87 -6.64
C SER A 906 -20.25 -1.48 -5.92
N GLY A 907 -21.39 -1.58 -6.61
CA GLY A 907 -22.68 -1.03 -6.12
C GLY A 907 -22.76 0.50 -6.17
N LEU A 908 -21.79 1.19 -6.77
CA LEU A 908 -21.73 2.67 -6.80
C LEU A 908 -22.28 3.25 -8.10
N GLY A 909 -22.17 2.55 -9.23
CA GLY A 909 -22.49 3.10 -10.55
C GLY A 909 -23.92 3.62 -10.73
N LEU A 910 -24.94 2.98 -10.11
CA LEU A 910 -26.33 3.46 -10.16
C LEU A 910 -26.56 4.73 -9.32
N VAL A 911 -25.89 4.84 -8.18
CA VAL A 911 -25.94 6.01 -7.30
C VAL A 911 -25.30 7.21 -8.00
N ILE A 912 -24.13 6.99 -8.60
CA ILE A 912 -23.42 8.01 -9.41
C ILE A 912 -24.30 8.45 -10.59
N SER A 913 -24.88 7.51 -11.33
CA SER A 913 -25.77 7.85 -12.45
C SER A 913 -26.98 8.68 -12.03
N ARG A 914 -27.59 8.39 -10.88
CA ARG A 914 -28.69 9.21 -10.35
C ARG A 914 -28.23 10.64 -10.05
N ASN A 915 -27.15 10.78 -9.28
CA ASN A 915 -26.64 12.08 -8.87
C ASN A 915 -26.20 12.93 -10.07
N LEU A 916 -25.52 12.32 -11.06
CA LEU A 916 -25.14 13.01 -12.30
C LEU A 916 -26.37 13.46 -13.10
N CYS A 917 -27.41 12.63 -13.19
CA CYS A 917 -28.68 13.02 -13.83
C CYS A 917 -29.34 14.20 -13.12
N GLU A 918 -29.39 14.18 -11.78
CA GLU A 918 -29.96 15.27 -10.97
C GLU A 918 -29.15 16.57 -11.14
N MET A 919 -27.82 16.49 -11.16
CA MET A 919 -26.94 17.63 -11.42
C MET A 919 -27.13 18.22 -12.82
N MET A 920 -27.42 17.39 -13.82
CA MET A 920 -27.77 17.85 -15.18
C MET A 920 -29.22 18.38 -15.29
N GLY A 921 -29.94 18.54 -14.17
CA GLY A 921 -31.32 19.02 -14.15
C GLY A 921 -32.36 17.97 -14.58
N GLY A 922 -32.01 16.69 -14.48
CA GLY A 922 -32.83 15.55 -14.86
C GLY A 922 -33.24 14.63 -13.72
N GLN A 923 -33.84 13.51 -14.08
CA GLN A 923 -34.25 12.45 -13.14
C GLN A 923 -33.97 11.07 -13.73
N LEU A 924 -33.67 10.11 -12.86
CA LEU A 924 -33.48 8.70 -13.20
C LEU A 924 -34.51 7.85 -12.44
N HIS A 925 -35.34 7.12 -13.17
CA HIS A 925 -36.36 6.23 -12.65
C HIS A 925 -36.07 4.78 -13.04
N LEU A 926 -36.16 3.86 -12.08
CA LEU A 926 -35.96 2.43 -12.31
C LEU A 926 -37.27 1.69 -12.07
N SER A 927 -37.64 0.83 -13.01
CA SER A 927 -38.79 -0.05 -12.93
C SER A 927 -38.33 -1.47 -13.24
N SER A 928 -38.55 -2.41 -12.32
CA SER A 928 -38.10 -3.78 -12.49
C SER A 928 -39.10 -4.76 -11.89
N VAL A 929 -39.21 -5.94 -12.49
CA VAL A 929 -39.99 -7.05 -11.95
C VAL A 929 -39.12 -8.29 -11.95
N LEU A 930 -38.96 -8.90 -10.78
CA LEU A 930 -38.16 -10.11 -10.62
C LEU A 930 -38.60 -11.20 -11.62
N GLY A 931 -37.64 -11.72 -12.39
CA GLY A 931 -37.82 -12.71 -13.45
C GLY A 931 -38.30 -12.16 -14.81
N LYS A 932 -38.51 -10.84 -14.96
CA LYS A 932 -38.98 -10.23 -16.22
C LYS A 932 -38.05 -9.15 -16.79
N GLY A 933 -36.97 -8.82 -16.09
CA GLY A 933 -35.99 -7.82 -16.51
C GLY A 933 -36.20 -6.43 -15.88
N THR A 934 -35.31 -5.51 -16.23
CA THR A 934 -35.27 -4.14 -15.68
C THR A 934 -35.36 -3.09 -16.78
N ARG A 935 -36.04 -1.99 -16.49
CA ARG A 935 -36.09 -0.80 -17.32
C ARG A 935 -35.72 0.43 -16.51
N VAL A 936 -34.74 1.18 -17.00
CA VAL A 936 -34.30 2.45 -16.44
C VAL A 936 -34.63 3.57 -17.42
N ASP A 937 -35.38 4.57 -16.97
CA ASP A 937 -35.72 5.78 -17.72
C ASP A 937 -34.95 6.98 -17.15
N VAL A 938 -34.28 7.75 -18.01
CA VAL A 938 -33.58 9.00 -17.70
C VAL A 938 -34.23 10.13 -18.48
N THR A 939 -34.62 11.20 -17.77
CA THR A 939 -35.21 12.41 -18.36
C THR A 939 -34.31 13.60 -18.13
N LEU A 940 -33.96 14.35 -19.18
CA LEU A 940 -33.08 15.53 -19.14
C LEU A 940 -33.69 16.67 -19.96
N ALA A 941 -33.54 17.91 -19.47
CA ALA A 941 -33.86 19.13 -20.21
C ALA A 941 -32.56 19.78 -20.68
N LEU A 942 -32.31 19.78 -21.99
CA LEU A 942 -31.01 20.15 -22.58
C LEU A 942 -31.15 21.41 -23.44
N GLU A 943 -30.27 22.39 -23.28
CA GLU A 943 -30.25 23.59 -24.13
C GLU A 943 -29.67 23.30 -25.51
N LEU A 944 -30.25 23.84 -26.57
CA LEU A 944 -29.75 23.70 -27.94
C LEU A 944 -28.50 24.56 -28.13
N ALA A 945 -27.42 23.96 -28.65
CA ALA A 945 -26.20 24.69 -28.95
C ALA A 945 -26.27 25.31 -30.36
N THR A 946 -25.81 26.55 -30.51
CA THR A 946 -25.65 27.19 -31.82
C THR A 946 -24.48 26.52 -32.56
N ALA A 947 -24.73 26.03 -33.78
CA ALA A 947 -23.77 25.24 -34.54
C ALA A 947 -22.47 26.03 -34.84
N ALA A 948 -21.34 25.58 -34.30
CA ALA A 948 -20.02 25.93 -34.80
C ALA A 948 -19.71 25.10 -36.07
N PRO A 949 -18.92 25.62 -37.04
CA PRO A 949 -18.64 24.90 -38.28
C PRO A 949 -17.89 23.59 -38.01
N LEU A 950 -18.46 22.50 -38.51
CA LEU A 950 -17.95 21.13 -38.43
C LEU A 950 -16.51 21.05 -38.97
N SER A 951 -15.54 20.78 -38.09
CA SER A 951 -14.25 20.23 -38.50
C SER A 951 -14.36 18.71 -38.49
N SER A 952 -14.53 18.07 -39.65
CA SER A 952 -14.56 16.62 -39.76
C SER A 952 -13.15 16.06 -39.52
N SER A 953 -12.90 15.40 -38.39
CA SER A 953 -11.73 14.53 -38.27
C SER A 953 -12.04 13.20 -38.98
N ALA A 954 -11.39 12.98 -40.13
CA ALA A 954 -11.36 11.68 -40.79
C ALA A 954 -10.73 10.61 -39.85
N PRO A 955 -11.08 9.32 -40.01
CA PRO A 955 -10.47 8.26 -39.21
C PRO A 955 -8.94 8.25 -39.39
N PRO A 956 -8.15 8.07 -38.31
CA PRO A 956 -6.71 8.14 -38.39
C PRO A 956 -6.16 6.94 -39.19
N VAL A 957 -5.51 7.26 -40.30
CA VAL A 957 -4.62 6.38 -41.07
C VAL A 957 -3.39 6.05 -40.20
N PRO A 958 -2.76 4.86 -40.31
CA PRO A 958 -1.59 4.49 -39.51
C PRO A 958 -0.42 5.47 -39.68
N PRO A 959 0.40 5.71 -38.63
CA PRO A 959 1.52 6.65 -38.71
C PRO A 959 2.61 6.16 -39.67
N ALA A 960 3.03 7.01 -40.61
CA ALA A 960 4.03 6.70 -41.63
C ALA A 960 5.48 7.13 -41.27
N HIS A 961 5.71 7.76 -40.10
CA HIS A 961 7.08 8.13 -39.67
C HIS A 961 7.28 8.15 -38.15
N ALA A 962 8.51 7.89 -37.71
CA ALA A 962 8.93 7.89 -36.31
C ALA A 962 9.20 9.32 -35.81
N LEU A 963 8.44 9.81 -34.84
CA LEU A 963 8.67 11.10 -34.18
C LEU A 963 9.85 11.05 -33.21
N SER A 964 10.57 12.17 -33.07
CA SER A 964 11.56 12.42 -32.01
C SER A 964 10.90 13.16 -30.84
N LEU A 965 10.69 12.47 -29.73
CA LEU A 965 9.97 12.96 -28.55
C LEU A 965 10.91 13.18 -27.36
N LEU A 966 10.68 14.25 -26.61
CA LEU A 966 11.32 14.49 -25.31
C LEU A 966 10.33 14.17 -24.19
N VAL A 967 10.69 13.27 -23.28
CA VAL A 967 9.89 12.93 -22.09
C VAL A 967 10.56 13.50 -20.84
N VAL A 968 9.86 14.36 -20.12
CA VAL A 968 10.34 15.02 -18.90
C VAL A 968 9.43 14.62 -17.74
N ASP A 969 9.92 13.83 -16.79
CA ASP A 969 9.15 13.39 -15.61
C ASP A 969 10.16 13.13 -14.48
N ASP A 970 9.88 13.55 -13.25
CA ASP A 970 10.81 13.40 -12.12
C ASP A 970 10.84 11.99 -11.54
N TYR A 971 9.81 11.19 -11.82
CA TYR A 971 9.69 9.83 -11.34
C TYR A 971 10.27 8.79 -12.33
N PRO A 972 11.33 8.04 -11.96
CA PRO A 972 12.04 7.13 -12.87
C PRO A 972 11.15 6.06 -13.52
N ALA A 973 10.14 5.56 -12.79
CA ALA A 973 9.23 4.54 -13.31
C ALA A 973 8.31 5.08 -14.40
N ASN A 974 7.82 6.33 -14.28
CA ASN A 974 6.98 6.96 -15.30
C ASN A 974 7.80 7.24 -16.57
N ARG A 975 9.02 7.77 -16.41
CA ARG A 975 9.97 7.96 -17.53
C ARG A 975 10.20 6.65 -18.28
N LEU A 976 10.52 5.59 -17.55
CA LEU A 976 10.80 4.28 -18.13
C LEU A 976 9.57 3.72 -18.86
N LEU A 977 8.39 3.79 -18.25
CA LEU A 977 7.15 3.29 -18.83
C LEU A 977 6.77 4.04 -20.12
N LEU A 978 6.75 5.38 -20.08
CA LEU A 978 6.47 6.20 -21.27
C LEU A 978 7.50 5.95 -22.37
N THR A 979 8.78 5.84 -22.02
CA THR A 979 9.84 5.54 -22.99
C THR A 979 9.59 4.19 -23.67
N ARG A 980 9.22 3.15 -22.90
CA ARG A 980 8.90 1.83 -23.46
C ARG A 980 7.64 1.84 -24.32
N GLN A 981 6.59 2.52 -23.88
CA GLN A 981 5.33 2.65 -24.62
C GLN A 981 5.50 3.41 -25.95
N LEU A 982 6.21 4.54 -25.93
CA LEU A 982 6.48 5.34 -27.13
C LEU A 982 7.46 4.65 -28.08
N SER A 983 8.46 3.92 -27.54
CA SER A 983 9.37 3.09 -28.35
C SER A 983 8.61 1.95 -29.04
N PHE A 984 7.65 1.34 -28.32
CA PHE A 984 6.77 0.31 -28.89
C PHE A 984 5.89 0.86 -30.02
N LEU A 985 5.46 2.13 -29.95
CA LEU A 985 4.76 2.83 -31.03
C LEU A 985 5.69 3.27 -32.19
N GLY A 986 7.00 2.97 -32.12
CA GLY A 986 7.96 3.25 -33.17
C GLY A 986 8.55 4.66 -33.15
N HIS A 987 8.46 5.39 -32.04
CA HIS A 987 9.04 6.73 -31.90
C HIS A 987 10.45 6.69 -31.27
N ARG A 988 11.24 7.75 -31.47
CA ARG A 988 12.54 7.97 -30.82
C ARG A 988 12.33 8.84 -29.59
N ILE A 989 12.91 8.46 -28.46
CA ILE A 989 12.66 9.12 -27.18
C ILE A 989 13.98 9.53 -26.54
N VAL A 990 14.03 10.78 -26.08
CA VAL A 990 15.05 11.30 -25.16
C VAL A 990 14.35 11.64 -23.86
N THR A 991 14.98 11.36 -22.73
CA THR A 991 14.40 11.58 -21.40
C THR A 991 15.17 12.63 -20.61
N ALA A 992 14.46 13.39 -19.78
CA ALA A 992 15.02 14.32 -18.80
C ALA A 992 14.35 14.11 -17.43
N GLU A 993 15.09 14.36 -16.35
CA GLU A 993 14.64 14.13 -14.98
C GLU A 993 13.94 15.34 -14.35
N ASP A 994 14.14 16.53 -14.89
CA ASP A 994 13.45 17.75 -14.46
C ASP A 994 13.22 18.75 -15.60
N GLY A 995 12.40 19.77 -15.35
CA GLY A 995 12.07 20.77 -16.35
C GLY A 995 13.28 21.57 -16.85
N ALA A 996 14.31 21.79 -16.04
CA ALA A 996 15.48 22.58 -16.42
C ALA A 996 16.39 21.80 -17.37
N GLU A 997 16.63 20.52 -17.08
CA GLU A 997 17.31 19.59 -17.99
C GLU A 997 16.51 19.41 -19.28
N GLY A 998 15.19 19.22 -19.17
CA GLY A 998 14.29 19.13 -20.31
C GLY A 998 14.39 20.36 -21.22
N PHE A 999 14.42 21.56 -20.65
CA PHE A 999 14.60 22.80 -21.40
C PHE A 999 15.97 22.87 -22.09
N ALA A 1000 17.04 22.50 -21.39
CA ALA A 1000 18.40 22.51 -21.94
C ALA A 1000 18.55 21.52 -23.12
N LEU A 1001 18.00 20.32 -22.99
CA LEU A 1001 17.99 19.32 -24.06
C LEU A 1001 17.14 19.79 -25.25
N TRP A 1002 15.97 20.38 -25.00
CA TRP A 1002 15.12 20.96 -26.04
C TRP A 1002 15.82 22.10 -26.80
N GLN A 1003 16.64 22.91 -26.13
CA GLN A 1003 17.44 23.94 -26.80
C GLN A 1003 18.60 23.38 -27.64
N ALA A 1004 19.19 22.27 -27.20
CA ALA A 1004 20.34 21.64 -27.86
C ALA A 1004 19.94 20.75 -29.05
N GLY A 1005 18.71 20.23 -29.06
CA GLY A 1005 18.21 19.26 -30.05
C GLY A 1005 16.96 19.73 -30.80
N HIS A 1006 16.49 18.90 -31.74
CA HIS A 1006 15.20 19.08 -32.41
C HIS A 1006 14.25 17.96 -32.00
N PHE A 1007 13.07 18.33 -31.48
CA PHE A 1007 12.03 17.41 -31.05
C PHE A 1007 10.71 17.76 -31.73
N ASP A 1008 10.03 16.75 -32.24
CA ASP A 1008 8.70 16.85 -32.83
C ASP A 1008 7.61 17.05 -31.76
N GLY A 1009 7.88 16.58 -30.53
CA GLY A 1009 7.02 16.81 -29.39
C GLY A 1009 7.72 16.65 -28.03
N VAL A 1010 7.14 17.27 -27.01
CA VAL A 1010 7.57 17.22 -25.61
C VAL A 1010 6.40 16.75 -24.77
N ILE A 1011 6.60 15.71 -23.96
CA ILE A 1011 5.66 15.23 -22.95
C ILE A 1011 6.29 15.53 -21.60
N THR A 1012 5.69 16.41 -20.80
CA THR A 1012 6.25 16.87 -19.52
C THR A 1012 5.29 16.62 -18.38
N ASP A 1013 5.77 16.11 -17.24
CA ASP A 1013 4.97 16.11 -16.01
C ASP A 1013 4.65 17.56 -15.62
N SER A 1014 3.39 17.80 -15.28
CA SER A 1014 2.92 19.11 -14.83
C SER A 1014 3.59 19.55 -13.54
N ASN A 1015 3.95 18.62 -12.65
CA ASN A 1015 4.37 18.93 -11.29
C ASN A 1015 5.72 18.27 -10.97
N MET A 1016 6.81 18.99 -11.23
CA MET A 1016 8.18 18.52 -11.04
C MET A 1016 8.98 19.49 -10.16
N PRO A 1017 9.96 19.01 -9.38
CA PRO A 1017 10.89 19.86 -8.63
C PRO A 1017 11.77 20.69 -9.58
N VAL A 1018 12.36 21.77 -9.06
CA VAL A 1018 13.25 22.72 -9.77
C VAL A 1018 12.53 23.58 -10.81
N MET A 1019 11.99 22.98 -11.87
CA MET A 1019 11.18 23.65 -12.89
C MET A 1019 9.96 22.77 -13.19
N ASP A 1020 8.77 23.31 -12.89
CA ASP A 1020 7.52 22.60 -13.16
C ASP A 1020 7.19 22.59 -14.66
N GLY A 1021 6.33 21.65 -15.09
CA GLY A 1021 5.97 21.50 -16.49
C GLY A 1021 5.29 22.74 -17.08
N TYR A 1022 4.60 23.51 -16.24
CA TYR A 1022 3.98 24.78 -16.65
C TYR A 1022 5.02 25.84 -17.00
N THR A 1023 6.07 25.97 -16.20
CA THR A 1023 7.16 26.92 -16.43
C THR A 1023 7.98 26.49 -17.63
N LEU A 1024 8.28 25.20 -17.77
CA LEU A 1024 8.92 24.63 -18.96
C LEU A 1024 8.13 24.95 -20.25
N ALA A 1025 6.80 24.74 -20.23
CA ALA A 1025 5.94 25.04 -21.37
C ALA A 1025 5.98 26.53 -21.77
N ARG A 1026 5.93 27.44 -20.78
CA ARG A 1026 5.99 28.89 -21.02
C ARG A 1026 7.34 29.29 -21.61
N ASP A 1027 8.43 28.71 -21.10
CA ASP A 1027 9.79 29.04 -21.54
C ASP A 1027 10.06 28.53 -22.97
N ILE A 1028 9.60 27.31 -23.30
CA ILE A 1028 9.62 26.79 -24.67
C ILE A 1028 8.84 27.72 -25.60
N ARG A 1029 7.60 28.07 -25.26
CA ARG A 1029 6.74 28.95 -26.07
C ARG A 1029 7.28 30.38 -26.18
N ALA A 1030 8.01 30.87 -25.18
CA ALA A 1030 8.68 32.17 -25.23
C ALA A 1030 9.87 32.15 -26.19
N GLN A 1031 10.66 31.07 -26.17
CA GLN A 1031 11.82 30.89 -27.03
C GLN A 1031 11.44 30.67 -28.49
N GLU A 1032 10.41 29.85 -28.76
CA GLU A 1032 9.88 29.65 -30.12
C GLU A 1032 9.42 30.99 -30.73
N ARG A 1033 8.69 31.82 -29.96
CA ARG A 1033 8.28 33.16 -30.40
C ARG A 1033 9.45 34.09 -30.65
N ARG A 1034 10.49 34.04 -29.81
CA ARG A 1034 11.69 34.88 -29.94
C ARG A 1034 12.52 34.50 -31.18
N LEU A 1035 12.58 33.21 -31.50
CA LEU A 1035 13.38 32.67 -32.61
C LEU A 1035 12.57 32.51 -33.91
N GLY A 1036 11.25 32.71 -33.87
CA GLY A 1036 10.36 32.53 -35.01
C GLY A 1036 10.19 31.06 -35.44
N LEU A 1037 10.34 30.12 -34.49
CA LEU A 1037 10.22 28.68 -34.74
C LEU A 1037 8.76 28.25 -34.80
N VAL A 1038 8.47 27.18 -35.54
CA VAL A 1038 7.15 26.54 -35.54
C VAL A 1038 6.92 25.90 -34.16
N PRO A 1039 5.78 26.14 -33.50
CA PRO A 1039 5.48 25.53 -32.20
C PRO A 1039 5.59 24.00 -32.26
N CYS A 1040 6.42 23.38 -31.41
CA CYS A 1040 6.48 21.92 -31.24
C CYS A 1040 5.24 21.43 -30.47
N LEU A 1041 4.87 20.15 -30.62
CA LEU A 1041 3.78 19.57 -29.85
C LEU A 1041 4.16 19.52 -28.37
N LEU A 1042 3.35 20.07 -27.47
CA LEU A 1042 3.68 20.11 -26.05
C LEU A 1042 2.51 19.59 -25.22
N LEU A 1043 2.69 18.43 -24.59
CA LEU A 1043 1.66 17.71 -23.83
C LEU A 1043 2.04 17.69 -22.35
N GLY A 1044 1.13 18.18 -21.50
CA GLY A 1044 1.26 18.01 -20.05
C GLY A 1044 0.88 16.59 -19.63
N PHE A 1045 1.56 16.02 -18.64
CA PHE A 1045 1.29 14.68 -18.12
C PHE A 1045 1.02 14.75 -16.62
N THR A 1046 -0.25 14.66 -16.21
CA THR A 1046 -0.63 14.95 -14.81
C THR A 1046 -1.39 13.78 -14.18
N ALA A 1047 -1.24 13.64 -12.85
CA ALA A 1047 -2.06 12.73 -12.05
C ALA A 1047 -3.44 13.32 -11.71
N ASN A 1048 -3.66 14.63 -11.91
CA ASN A 1048 -4.89 15.31 -11.55
C ASN A 1048 -5.78 15.59 -12.78
N ALA A 1049 -6.84 14.81 -12.96
CA ALA A 1049 -7.80 14.95 -14.06
C ALA A 1049 -8.88 16.03 -13.83
N GLN A 1050 -8.50 17.17 -13.25
CA GLN A 1050 -9.43 18.28 -13.00
C GLN A 1050 -9.53 19.20 -14.24
N PRO A 1051 -10.73 19.71 -14.58
CA PRO A 1051 -10.91 20.67 -15.66
C PRO A 1051 -10.05 21.93 -15.51
N GLU A 1052 -9.84 22.36 -14.26
CA GLU A 1052 -8.98 23.48 -13.88
C GLU A 1052 -7.52 23.23 -14.26
N GLU A 1053 -7.06 21.97 -14.19
CA GLU A 1053 -5.70 21.59 -14.52
C GLU A 1053 -5.47 21.59 -16.03
N THR A 1054 -6.45 21.09 -16.80
CA THR A 1054 -6.47 21.20 -18.26
C THR A 1054 -6.41 22.66 -18.71
N GLU A 1055 -7.17 23.54 -18.05
CA GLU A 1055 -7.16 24.97 -18.34
C GLU A 1055 -5.82 25.63 -17.94
N ARG A 1056 -5.21 25.23 -16.81
CA ARG A 1056 -3.85 25.67 -16.42
C ARG A 1056 -2.79 25.24 -17.44
N CYS A 1057 -2.85 24.01 -17.95
CA CYS A 1057 -1.96 23.52 -19.02
C CYS A 1057 -2.11 24.37 -20.28
N ARG A 1058 -3.34 24.64 -20.70
CA ARG A 1058 -3.64 25.49 -21.86
C ARG A 1058 -3.13 26.93 -21.68
N GLN A 1059 -3.32 27.51 -20.49
CA GLN A 1059 -2.83 28.85 -20.16
C GLN A 1059 -1.30 28.93 -20.10
N ALA A 1060 -0.62 27.82 -19.76
CA ALA A 1060 0.84 27.73 -19.82
C ALA A 1060 1.38 27.58 -21.25
N GLY A 1061 0.51 27.35 -22.24
CA GLY A 1061 0.88 27.22 -23.65
C GLY A 1061 1.07 25.78 -24.13
N MET A 1062 0.59 24.79 -23.37
CA MET A 1062 0.54 23.38 -23.79
C MET A 1062 -0.60 23.15 -24.81
N ASP A 1063 -0.41 22.20 -25.72
CA ASP A 1063 -1.38 21.84 -26.76
C ASP A 1063 -2.44 20.83 -26.28
N GLY A 1064 -2.16 20.13 -25.18
CA GLY A 1064 -3.06 19.16 -24.56
C GLY A 1064 -2.51 18.60 -23.25
N CYS A 1065 -3.29 17.73 -22.61
CA CYS A 1065 -2.87 17.03 -21.39
C CYS A 1065 -3.23 15.54 -21.45
N LEU A 1066 -2.33 14.72 -20.93
CA LEU A 1066 -2.45 13.29 -20.70
C LEU A 1066 -2.61 13.04 -19.21
N PHE A 1067 -3.46 12.07 -18.85
CA PHE A 1067 -3.79 11.76 -17.46
C PHE A 1067 -3.25 10.40 -17.04
N LYS A 1068 -2.56 10.36 -15.89
CA LYS A 1068 -2.01 9.13 -15.31
C LYS A 1068 -3.16 8.25 -14.74
N PRO A 1069 -3.26 6.94 -15.05
CA PRO A 1069 -2.42 6.15 -15.96
C PRO A 1069 -2.83 6.31 -17.44
N THR A 1070 -1.84 6.43 -18.34
CA THR A 1070 -2.07 6.55 -19.80
C THR A 1070 -1.68 5.26 -20.53
N GLY A 1071 -2.57 4.79 -21.42
CA GLY A 1071 -2.34 3.60 -22.25
C GLY A 1071 -1.72 3.91 -23.62
N LEU A 1072 -1.39 2.85 -24.37
CA LEU A 1072 -0.84 2.97 -25.73
C LEU A 1072 -1.81 3.67 -26.71
N ASP A 1073 -3.11 3.41 -26.59
CA ASP A 1073 -4.13 4.03 -27.45
C ASP A 1073 -4.26 5.54 -27.19
N ASP A 1074 -4.21 5.97 -25.93
CA ASP A 1074 -4.28 7.39 -25.56
C ASP A 1074 -3.07 8.16 -26.12
N LEU A 1075 -1.87 7.56 -26.02
CA LEU A 1075 -0.65 8.12 -26.61
C LEU A 1075 -0.76 8.20 -28.14
N ARG A 1076 -1.28 7.16 -28.79
CA ARG A 1076 -1.46 7.12 -30.25
C ARG A 1076 -2.43 8.21 -30.71
N VAL A 1077 -3.53 8.42 -30.00
CA VAL A 1077 -4.51 9.48 -30.30
C VAL A 1077 -3.89 10.86 -30.09
N ALA A 1078 -3.15 11.08 -29.00
CA ALA A 1078 -2.52 12.36 -28.71
C ALA A 1078 -1.44 12.75 -29.74
N LEU A 1079 -0.73 11.76 -30.30
CA LEU A 1079 0.34 11.98 -31.27
C LEU A 1079 -0.13 12.00 -32.74
N ALA A 1080 -1.38 11.57 -33.00
CA ALA A 1080 -1.94 11.43 -34.35
C ALA A 1080 -1.87 12.73 -35.18
N SER A 1081 -1.97 13.89 -34.52
CA SER A 1081 -1.93 15.21 -35.17
C SER A 1081 -0.59 15.54 -35.84
N ARG A 1082 0.52 14.95 -35.38
CA ARG A 1082 1.87 15.16 -35.92
C ARG A 1082 2.36 14.04 -36.83
N THR A 1083 1.80 12.84 -36.70
CA THR A 1083 2.10 11.72 -37.60
C THR A 1083 1.34 11.78 -38.93
N ALA A 1084 0.36 12.68 -39.06
CA ALA A 1084 -0.53 12.77 -40.22
C ALA A 1084 -0.07 13.74 -41.34
N SER A 1085 1.15 14.30 -41.29
CA SER A 1085 1.61 15.27 -42.30
C SER A 1085 2.98 14.93 -42.87
N ALA A 1086 2.98 14.19 -43.97
CA ALA A 1086 3.87 14.27 -45.14
C ALA A 1086 3.67 12.98 -45.96
N ALA A 1087 2.67 12.98 -46.85
CA ALA A 1087 2.56 11.95 -47.87
C ALA A 1087 3.72 12.14 -48.86
N VAL A 1088 4.81 11.40 -48.66
CA VAL A 1088 5.72 11.04 -49.75
C VAL A 1088 5.17 9.74 -50.31
N GLU A 1089 4.74 9.79 -51.57
CA GLU A 1089 4.38 8.60 -52.35
C GLU A 1089 5.63 7.72 -52.52
N ASP A 1090 5.90 6.85 -51.55
CA ASP A 1090 6.77 5.70 -51.75
C ASP A 1090 5.94 4.42 -51.58
N ALA A 1091 6.12 3.53 -52.55
CA ALA A 1091 5.33 2.32 -52.75
C ALA A 1091 5.22 1.46 -51.48
N GLU A 1092 4.06 0.80 -51.32
CA GLU A 1092 3.80 -0.16 -50.24
C GLU A 1092 5.03 -1.07 -50.01
N PRO A 1093 5.53 -1.19 -48.76
CA PRO A 1093 6.68 -2.04 -48.49
C PRO A 1093 6.32 -3.49 -48.84
N THR A 1094 7.18 -4.11 -49.66
CA THR A 1094 6.95 -5.45 -50.24
C THR A 1094 6.94 -6.57 -49.18
N PHE A 1095 7.38 -6.30 -47.95
CA PHE A 1095 7.44 -7.22 -46.81
C PHE A 1095 7.52 -6.48 -45.46
N ASP A 1096 7.20 -7.18 -44.35
CA ASP A 1096 7.29 -6.69 -42.97
C ASP A 1096 8.00 -7.73 -42.06
N LEU A 1097 9.19 -7.37 -41.56
CA LEU A 1097 10.02 -8.23 -40.70
C LEU A 1097 9.67 -8.13 -39.20
N SER A 1098 8.72 -7.28 -38.81
CA SER A 1098 8.42 -6.99 -37.39
C SER A 1098 8.13 -8.25 -36.58
N ALA A 1099 7.43 -9.23 -37.17
CA ALA A 1099 7.14 -10.51 -36.51
C ALA A 1099 8.40 -11.34 -36.23
N LEU A 1100 9.34 -11.39 -37.17
CA LEU A 1100 10.61 -12.11 -37.03
C LEU A 1100 11.58 -11.38 -36.08
N VAL A 1101 11.58 -10.05 -36.09
CA VAL A 1101 12.35 -9.23 -35.13
C VAL A 1101 11.86 -9.44 -33.70
N MET A 1102 10.54 -9.56 -33.50
CA MET A 1102 9.95 -9.89 -32.20
C MET A 1102 10.34 -11.32 -31.74
N LEU A 1103 10.32 -12.29 -32.65
CA LEU A 1103 10.68 -13.69 -32.35
C LEU A 1103 12.18 -13.86 -32.00
N THR A 1104 13.04 -13.01 -32.56
CA THR A 1104 14.49 -13.05 -32.32
C THR A 1104 14.94 -12.12 -31.19
N GLY A 1105 14.01 -11.43 -30.52
CA GLY A 1105 14.33 -10.48 -29.45
C GLY A 1105 15.18 -9.28 -29.91
N GLY A 1106 15.20 -8.99 -31.22
CA GLY A 1106 16.04 -7.94 -31.81
C GLY A 1106 17.49 -8.33 -32.10
N ASP A 1107 17.87 -9.61 -31.96
CA ASP A 1107 19.22 -10.07 -32.32
C ASP A 1107 19.38 -10.20 -33.84
N GLY A 1108 20.22 -9.33 -34.41
CA GLY A 1108 20.46 -9.26 -35.85
C GLY A 1108 21.11 -10.51 -36.44
N ALA A 1109 21.98 -11.21 -35.70
CA ALA A 1109 22.68 -12.38 -36.23
C ALA A 1109 21.74 -13.57 -36.40
N VAL A 1110 20.85 -13.78 -35.42
CA VAL A 1110 19.83 -14.85 -35.46
C VAL A 1110 18.76 -14.54 -36.53
N LEU A 1111 18.41 -13.27 -36.72
CA LEU A 1111 17.51 -12.84 -37.78
C LEU A 1111 18.09 -13.15 -39.18
N ASP A 1112 19.38 -12.89 -39.39
CA ASP A 1112 20.05 -13.17 -40.66
C ASP A 1112 20.16 -14.68 -40.92
N GLU A 1113 20.39 -15.50 -39.88
CA GLU A 1113 20.35 -16.97 -39.96
C GLU A 1113 18.97 -17.53 -40.37
N LEU A 1114 17.88 -16.83 -40.07
CA LEU A 1114 16.51 -17.21 -40.46
C LEU A 1114 16.13 -16.72 -41.87
N LEU A 1115 16.66 -15.57 -42.30
CA LEU A 1115 16.36 -14.98 -43.60
C LEU A 1115 17.13 -15.66 -44.76
N LEU A 1116 18.37 -16.13 -44.52
CA LEU A 1116 19.18 -16.80 -45.55
C LEU A 1116 18.51 -18.07 -46.11
N PRO A 1117 18.03 -19.02 -45.27
CA PRO A 1117 17.35 -20.21 -45.76
C PRO A 1117 16.06 -19.90 -46.52
N LEU A 1118 15.32 -18.86 -46.09
CA LEU A 1118 14.09 -18.44 -46.77
C LEU A 1118 14.38 -17.91 -48.18
N LEU A 1119 15.43 -17.09 -48.35
CA LEU A 1119 15.86 -16.61 -49.66
C LEU A 1119 16.24 -17.78 -50.59
N ASN A 1120 17.03 -18.73 -50.09
CA ASN A 1120 17.42 -19.91 -50.86
C ASN A 1120 16.20 -20.74 -51.27
N SER A 1121 15.25 -20.97 -50.36
CA SER A 1121 14.01 -21.70 -50.65
C SER A 1121 13.15 -20.98 -51.69
N LEU A 1122 13.03 -19.65 -51.63
CA LEU A 1122 12.26 -18.87 -52.60
C LEU A 1122 12.88 -18.94 -54.01
N ALA A 1123 14.21 -18.92 -54.11
CA ALA A 1123 14.91 -19.08 -55.39
C ALA A 1123 14.73 -20.49 -56.00
N GLU A 1124 14.80 -21.53 -55.17
CA GLU A 1124 14.54 -22.91 -55.62
C GLU A 1124 13.07 -23.11 -56.05
N ASP A 1125 12.13 -22.59 -55.27
CA ASP A 1125 10.69 -22.69 -55.54
C ASP A 1125 10.31 -21.97 -56.84
N ARG A 1126 10.93 -20.82 -57.09
CA ARG A 1126 10.76 -20.03 -58.32
C ARG A 1126 11.15 -20.78 -59.59
N LEU A 1127 12.18 -21.63 -59.53
CA LEU A 1127 12.65 -22.44 -60.66
C LEU A 1127 11.72 -23.60 -60.98
N LEU A 1128 10.97 -24.11 -60.00
CA LEU A 1128 10.05 -25.23 -60.15
C LEU A 1128 8.71 -24.82 -60.78
N LEU A 1129 8.26 -23.58 -60.56
CA LEU A 1129 6.97 -23.07 -61.04
C LEU A 1129 6.73 -23.28 -62.56
N PRO A 1130 7.65 -22.90 -63.47
CA PRO A 1130 7.43 -23.05 -64.92
C PRO A 1130 7.39 -24.52 -65.38
N ALA A 1131 8.23 -25.37 -64.77
CA ALA A 1131 8.31 -26.78 -65.13
C ALA A 1131 7.03 -27.55 -64.76
N LEU A 1132 6.46 -27.25 -63.60
CA LEU A 1132 5.20 -27.84 -63.13
C LEU A 1132 3.98 -27.30 -63.89
N GLN A 1133 4.02 -26.03 -64.30
CA GLN A 1133 3.00 -25.42 -65.16
C GLN A 1133 2.93 -26.09 -66.54
N GLN A 1134 4.07 -26.35 -67.19
CA GLN A 1134 4.09 -27.00 -68.51
C GLN A 1134 3.44 -28.39 -68.53
N HIS A 1135 3.54 -29.14 -67.43
CA HIS A 1135 2.96 -30.47 -67.29
C HIS A 1135 1.53 -30.45 -66.73
N ALA A 1136 1.00 -29.26 -66.37
CA ALA A 1136 -0.29 -29.07 -65.71
C ALA A 1136 -0.48 -29.99 -64.48
N ASP A 1137 0.58 -30.18 -63.69
CA ASP A 1137 0.55 -31.00 -62.48
C ASP A 1137 -0.05 -30.19 -61.32
N PHE A 1138 -1.39 -30.05 -61.35
CA PHE A 1138 -2.15 -29.22 -60.42
C PHE A 1138 -1.93 -29.60 -58.95
N ALA A 1139 -1.68 -30.87 -58.65
CA ALA A 1139 -1.43 -31.31 -57.27
C ALA A 1139 -0.11 -30.75 -56.76
N LYS A 1140 0.97 -30.87 -57.55
CA LYS A 1140 2.28 -30.33 -57.16
C LYS A 1140 2.35 -28.82 -57.20
N LEU A 1141 1.60 -28.16 -58.09
CA LEU A 1141 1.48 -26.70 -58.10
C LEU A 1141 0.75 -26.18 -56.86
N HIS A 1142 -0.29 -26.89 -56.42
CA HIS A 1142 -0.99 -26.57 -55.18
C HIS A 1142 -0.05 -26.72 -53.97
N ASP A 1143 0.68 -27.83 -53.86
CA ASP A 1143 1.62 -28.07 -52.77
C ASP A 1143 2.77 -27.03 -52.75
N LEU A 1144 3.28 -26.66 -53.93
CA LEU A 1144 4.33 -25.66 -54.06
C LEU A 1144 3.82 -24.26 -53.69
N ALA A 1145 2.62 -23.87 -54.14
CA ALA A 1145 1.98 -22.63 -53.74
C ALA A 1145 1.75 -22.57 -52.23
N HIS A 1146 1.36 -23.70 -51.62
CA HIS A 1146 1.16 -23.80 -50.18
C HIS A 1146 2.45 -23.62 -49.38
N ARG A 1147 3.56 -24.19 -49.87
CA ARG A 1147 4.89 -24.01 -49.28
C ARG A 1147 5.37 -22.57 -49.39
N ILE A 1148 5.31 -21.97 -50.58
CA ILE A 1148 5.72 -20.57 -50.82
C ILE A 1148 4.89 -19.61 -49.94
N LYS A 1149 3.58 -19.86 -49.82
CA LYS A 1149 2.69 -19.10 -48.93
C LYS A 1149 3.12 -19.15 -47.48
N GLY A 1150 3.60 -20.30 -47.01
CA GLY A 1150 4.14 -20.47 -45.66
C GLY A 1150 5.32 -19.54 -45.37
N GLY A 1151 6.32 -19.52 -46.26
CA GLY A 1151 7.48 -18.63 -46.16
C GLY A 1151 7.09 -17.14 -46.29
N ALA A 1152 6.19 -16.81 -47.21
CA ALA A 1152 5.71 -15.45 -47.41
C ALA A 1152 4.98 -14.88 -46.18
N ARG A 1153 4.24 -15.72 -45.43
CA ARG A 1153 3.56 -15.30 -44.19
C ARG A 1153 4.52 -14.97 -43.05
N MET A 1154 5.68 -15.63 -42.99
CA MET A 1154 6.70 -15.35 -41.96
C MET A 1154 7.25 -13.92 -42.07
N VAL A 1155 7.41 -13.42 -43.30
CA VAL A 1155 7.88 -12.05 -43.62
C VAL A 1155 6.73 -11.12 -44.02
N ARG A 1156 5.47 -11.54 -43.82
CA ARG A 1156 4.24 -10.79 -44.14
C ARG A 1156 4.23 -10.16 -45.54
N ALA A 1157 4.72 -10.89 -46.54
CA ALA A 1157 4.72 -10.46 -47.94
C ALA A 1157 3.33 -10.64 -48.58
N GLN A 1158 2.42 -9.71 -48.32
CA GLN A 1158 0.99 -9.85 -48.64
C GLN A 1158 0.71 -10.10 -50.12
N VAL A 1159 1.44 -9.43 -51.03
CA VAL A 1159 1.30 -9.61 -52.48
C VAL A 1159 1.59 -11.07 -52.89
N LEU A 1160 2.61 -11.69 -52.29
CA LEU A 1160 2.97 -13.08 -52.57
C LEU A 1160 1.96 -14.06 -51.94
N VAL A 1161 1.47 -13.76 -50.73
CA VAL A 1161 0.42 -14.57 -50.07
C VAL A 1161 -0.85 -14.62 -50.92
N THR A 1162 -1.34 -13.47 -51.37
CA THR A 1162 -2.54 -13.39 -52.22
C THR A 1162 -2.32 -14.06 -53.59
N GLY A 1163 -1.13 -13.92 -54.18
CA GLY A 1163 -0.76 -14.64 -55.40
C GLY A 1163 -0.82 -16.16 -55.21
N CYS A 1164 -0.28 -16.68 -54.09
CA CYS A 1164 -0.29 -18.11 -53.80
C CYS A 1164 -1.70 -18.64 -53.54
N GLU A 1165 -2.57 -17.88 -52.86
CA GLU A 1165 -3.98 -18.25 -52.64
C GLU A 1165 -4.75 -18.32 -53.98
N THR A 1166 -4.49 -17.39 -54.89
CA THR A 1166 -5.08 -17.40 -56.23
C THR A 1166 -4.62 -18.63 -57.04
N LEU A 1167 -3.32 -18.99 -56.93
CA LEU A 1167 -2.77 -20.17 -57.57
C LEU A 1167 -3.32 -21.48 -56.97
N GLU A 1168 -3.48 -21.55 -55.65
CA GLU A 1168 -4.10 -22.67 -54.95
C GLU A 1168 -5.55 -22.87 -55.41
N GLU A 1169 -6.34 -21.80 -55.51
CA GLU A 1169 -7.72 -21.84 -56.01
C GLU A 1169 -7.80 -22.30 -57.47
N ALA A 1170 -6.93 -21.77 -58.34
CA ALA A 1170 -6.87 -22.20 -59.75
C ALA A 1170 -6.54 -23.70 -59.86
N CYS A 1171 -5.66 -24.21 -59.00
CA CYS A 1171 -5.31 -25.63 -58.96
C CYS A 1171 -6.46 -26.50 -58.44
N GLN A 1172 -7.19 -26.06 -57.41
CA GLN A 1172 -8.35 -26.77 -56.87
C GLN A 1172 -9.49 -26.85 -57.90
N ARG A 1173 -9.75 -25.75 -58.63
CA ARG A 1173 -10.76 -25.70 -59.69
C ARG A 1173 -10.31 -26.39 -60.99
N ARG A 1174 -9.02 -26.76 -61.10
CA ARG A 1174 -8.37 -27.29 -62.31
C ARG A 1174 -8.57 -26.39 -63.54
N ASP A 1175 -8.61 -25.09 -63.30
CA ASP A 1175 -8.85 -24.08 -64.33
C ASP A 1175 -7.54 -23.78 -65.08
N ARG A 1176 -7.44 -24.27 -66.32
CA ARG A 1176 -6.22 -24.12 -67.15
C ARG A 1176 -6.03 -22.69 -67.65
N ASP A 1177 -7.11 -21.94 -67.85
CA ASP A 1177 -7.03 -20.59 -68.41
C ASP A 1177 -6.55 -19.60 -67.34
N ALA A 1178 -6.98 -19.78 -66.08
CA ALA A 1178 -6.50 -19.01 -64.94
C ALA A 1178 -5.10 -19.43 -64.45
N LEU A 1179 -4.68 -20.68 -64.69
CA LEU A 1179 -3.42 -21.23 -64.18
C LEU A 1179 -2.20 -20.43 -64.67
N SER A 1180 -2.17 -20.05 -65.94
CA SER A 1180 -1.00 -19.37 -66.50
C SER A 1180 -0.77 -17.99 -65.89
N ALA A 1181 -1.85 -17.22 -65.72
CA ALA A 1181 -1.79 -15.90 -65.11
C ALA A 1181 -1.42 -16.00 -63.62
N ALA A 1182 -1.96 -17.00 -62.89
CA ALA A 1182 -1.67 -17.19 -61.48
C ALA A 1182 -0.22 -17.61 -61.22
N VAL A 1183 0.35 -18.51 -62.03
CA VAL A 1183 1.76 -18.92 -61.90
C VAL A 1183 2.71 -17.76 -62.21
N GLU A 1184 2.40 -16.95 -63.23
CA GLU A 1184 3.21 -15.78 -63.59
C GLU A 1184 3.15 -14.69 -62.51
N ALA A 1185 1.98 -14.43 -61.94
CA ALA A 1185 1.80 -13.50 -60.82
C ALA A 1185 2.58 -13.92 -59.57
N VAL A 1186 2.54 -15.21 -59.21
CA VAL A 1186 3.35 -15.75 -58.10
C VAL A 1186 4.85 -15.63 -58.42
N GLY A 1187 5.26 -15.95 -59.65
CA GLY A 1187 6.66 -15.84 -60.08
C GLY A 1187 7.21 -14.41 -59.94
N MET A 1188 6.46 -13.41 -60.40
CA MET A 1188 6.84 -11.99 -60.26
C MET A 1188 6.89 -11.53 -58.80
N ALA A 1189 5.94 -11.97 -57.97
CA ALA A 1189 5.92 -11.65 -56.56
C ALA A 1189 7.08 -12.29 -55.77
N VAL A 1190 7.47 -13.52 -56.12
CA VAL A 1190 8.65 -14.18 -55.55
C VAL A 1190 9.93 -13.44 -55.94
N ASP A 1191 10.08 -13.06 -57.21
CA ASP A 1191 11.27 -12.34 -57.70
C ASP A 1191 11.41 -10.97 -56.99
N GLY A 1192 10.31 -10.22 -56.84
CA GLY A 1192 10.29 -8.93 -56.14
C GLY A 1192 10.61 -9.04 -54.65
N LEU A 1193 10.08 -10.06 -53.97
CA LEU A 1193 10.39 -10.32 -52.56
C LEU A 1193 11.85 -10.73 -52.37
N HIS A 1194 12.35 -11.64 -53.21
CA HIS A 1194 13.73 -12.12 -53.13
C HIS A 1194 14.73 -10.98 -53.34
N GLN A 1195 14.50 -10.10 -54.32
CA GLN A 1195 15.36 -8.93 -54.56
C GLN A 1195 15.35 -7.96 -53.38
N SER A 1196 14.18 -7.68 -52.81
CA SER A 1196 14.04 -6.71 -51.73
C SER A 1196 14.66 -7.22 -50.41
N LEU A 1197 14.48 -8.51 -50.09
CA LEU A 1197 15.14 -9.16 -48.94
C LEU A 1197 16.66 -9.26 -49.13
N SER A 1198 17.13 -9.52 -50.36
CA SER A 1198 18.57 -9.56 -50.65
C SER A 1198 19.23 -8.18 -50.46
N LEU A 1199 18.58 -7.10 -50.89
CA LEU A 1199 19.04 -5.73 -50.67
C LEU A 1199 19.08 -5.37 -49.18
N HIS A 1200 18.09 -5.81 -48.40
CA HIS A 1200 18.06 -5.60 -46.96
C HIS A 1200 19.29 -6.21 -46.27
N LEU A 1201 19.64 -7.46 -46.58
CA LEU A 1201 20.83 -8.14 -46.05
C LEU A 1201 22.14 -7.47 -46.46
N HIS A 1202 22.26 -6.98 -47.70
CA HIS A 1202 23.49 -6.32 -48.16
C HIS A 1202 23.67 -4.90 -47.58
N SER A 1203 22.59 -4.18 -47.30
CA SER A 1203 22.64 -2.80 -46.77
C SER A 1203 23.20 -2.67 -45.35
N LYS A 1204 23.28 -3.77 -44.59
CA LYS A 1204 23.84 -3.81 -43.23
C LYS A 1204 25.34 -4.14 -43.17
N HIS A 1205 25.94 -4.60 -44.26
CA HIS A 1205 27.37 -4.94 -44.34
C HIS A 1205 28.24 -3.86 -45.01
N ALA A 1206 27.65 -2.72 -45.38
CA ALA A 1206 28.33 -1.50 -45.84
C ALA A 1206 28.21 -0.42 -44.76
#